data_AF-A0A8C7F9A5-F1
#
_entry.id   AF-A0A8C7F9A5-F1
#
_cell.length_a   1.000
_cell.length_b   1.000
_cell.length_c   1.000
_cell.angle_alpha   90.00
_cell.angle_beta   90.00
_cell.angle_gamma   90.00
#
_symmetry.space_group_name_H-M   'P 1'
#
loop_
_entity.id
_entity.type
_entity.pdbx_description
1 polymer ?
#
loop_
_entity_poly.entity_id
_entity_poly.type
_entity_poly.pdbx_seq_one_letter_code
_entity_poly.pdbx_strand_id
1 'polypeptide(L)'
;MFYVIGGITVSIIAFVFTIKFLCELAARVVSFLQNDDPGRRGDRSIYDYVRGNYLDPRSCNVSWDWKDPQEVGQTMSFRVQLFYKNGQPFPAHRPVGLRVNITHIELALDIPVTQEVLQEPESNVVKVTFTVRKAGRYEVAVKLGGLNVAYSPYYKIFQPGTVVPSKTKIAYHFSTLVLVYGQQHTLQIEPRDEYGNPTSNSTSLIDEVNYSVHPEVNLDDDSLEEYYSKSVTSNKHLCQVLLKITLRKKGCFRARISYNDLPISNGEFDIIVLSENEKNCVEKNVSTPGISIYFEAYLYGTGNYSNYSNSSWQLPASALMAPQSRPSMGDEEDEHDSPVEDQPEKVKKPKKVYCYISPKQLSVKEFYLKIIPWRLFTFRVCPGTKFTYYGPDPVHKYLTLVVDDGIQPPVELSCKDRNIMAATFIRFLHKNIGGSETFQDKVSFFQRELRHIHSKRPRTKTCLKITRHCILDSSLKSTRNFSVSDWSKNFEVVFQDEEALDWGGPRREWFELVCKTLFDTTNQLFTRFSDDNQGLVHPNAERPVHLRLKLYEFAGRVVGKCLYESALGGAYKQMVRARFTRSFLAQIIGLRMNYKYFETDDQEFYKMKVCVILNNDVSEMDLVFAEEKYSKSGQLEKVVELISGGAQIAVNNENKMHYLNLLAQYRLASQVRDEVEHFLKGLNELVPENLLAIFDENELELLLCGTGDIDVQDFKAHAVVVGGSWHFREKVMKWFWAVVSSFTQEELARLLQFTTGSSQLPPGGFSTLCPSFQIIAAPTHSTLPTAHTCFNQLCLPTYDSYEELHKMLKLAISEGSEGFGML
;
A
#
# COMPACT_ATOMS: atom_id res chain seq x y z
N MET A 1 -51.90 -88.61 -14.70
CA MET A 1 -50.44 -88.46 -14.43
C MET A 1 -49.89 -87.10 -14.85
N PHE A 2 -50.38 -86.46 -15.93
CA PHE A 2 -49.85 -85.16 -16.41
C PHE A 2 -50.26 -83.91 -15.61
N TYR A 3 -51.36 -83.92 -14.86
CA TYR A 3 -51.77 -82.78 -14.02
C TYR A 3 -50.94 -82.61 -12.74
N VAL A 4 -50.36 -83.69 -12.21
CA VAL A 4 -49.57 -83.65 -10.96
C VAL A 4 -48.15 -83.15 -11.22
N ILE A 5 -47.57 -83.47 -12.38
CA ILE A 5 -46.20 -83.07 -12.74
C ILE A 5 -46.14 -81.56 -13.02
N GLY A 6 -47.14 -80.98 -13.71
CA GLY A 6 -47.22 -79.54 -13.97
C GLY A 6 -47.36 -78.69 -12.71
N GLY A 7 -48.10 -79.17 -11.69
CA GLY A 7 -48.21 -78.49 -10.40
C GLY A 7 -46.90 -78.50 -9.59
N ILE A 8 -46.11 -79.58 -9.71
CA ILE A 8 -44.81 -79.72 -9.04
C ILE A 8 -43.76 -78.83 -9.71
N THR A 9 -43.68 -78.75 -11.05
CA THR A 9 -42.73 -77.84 -11.72
C THR A 9 -43.07 -76.37 -11.50
N VAL A 10 -44.35 -75.98 -11.51
CA VAL A 10 -44.75 -74.61 -11.17
C VAL A 10 -44.41 -74.30 -9.71
N SER A 11 -44.59 -75.25 -8.79
CA SER A 11 -44.22 -75.09 -7.38
C SER A 11 -42.70 -75.00 -7.17
N ILE A 12 -41.90 -75.78 -7.89
CA ILE A 12 -40.43 -75.72 -7.80
C ILE A 12 -39.90 -74.41 -8.38
N ILE A 13 -40.45 -73.94 -9.51
CA ILE A 13 -40.09 -72.64 -10.09
C ILE A 13 -40.47 -71.52 -9.14
N ALA A 14 -41.71 -71.53 -8.61
CA ALA A 14 -42.15 -70.56 -7.61
C ALA A 14 -41.26 -70.61 -6.36
N PHE A 15 -40.85 -71.79 -5.90
CA PHE A 15 -39.97 -71.97 -4.75
C PHE A 15 -38.55 -71.43 -5.00
N VAL A 16 -37.97 -71.66 -6.18
CA VAL A 16 -36.67 -71.11 -6.57
C VAL A 16 -36.71 -69.59 -6.68
N PHE A 17 -37.78 -69.03 -7.28
CA PHE A 17 -37.99 -67.58 -7.30
C PHE A 17 -38.17 -67.00 -5.89
N THR A 18 -38.86 -67.73 -5.00
CA THR A 18 -39.07 -67.32 -3.60
C THR A 18 -37.75 -67.35 -2.82
N ILE A 19 -36.92 -68.38 -3.00
CA ILE A 19 -35.59 -68.47 -2.37
C ILE A 19 -34.68 -67.37 -2.89
N LYS A 20 -34.63 -67.14 -4.20
CA LYS A 20 -33.84 -66.05 -4.78
C LYS A 20 -34.27 -64.69 -4.23
N PHE A 21 -35.57 -64.45 -4.15
CA PHE A 21 -36.13 -63.24 -3.55
C PHE A 21 -35.77 -63.11 -2.07
N LEU A 22 -35.86 -64.18 -1.28
CA LEU A 22 -35.48 -64.20 0.13
C LEU A 22 -33.98 -63.98 0.35
N CYS A 23 -33.12 -64.55 -0.50
CA CYS A 23 -31.68 -64.34 -0.46
C CYS A 23 -31.32 -62.89 -0.82
N GLU A 24 -31.93 -62.31 -1.85
CA GLU A 24 -31.74 -60.90 -2.21
C GLU A 24 -32.27 -59.96 -1.11
N LEU A 25 -33.40 -60.30 -0.49
CA LEU A 25 -33.98 -59.55 0.63
C LEU A 25 -33.04 -59.61 1.86
N ALA A 26 -32.55 -60.80 2.20
CA ALA A 26 -31.61 -61.00 3.30
C ALA A 26 -30.29 -60.24 3.06
N ALA A 27 -29.75 -60.26 1.85
CA ALA A 27 -28.57 -59.48 1.50
C ALA A 27 -28.79 -57.97 1.65
N ARG A 28 -29.97 -57.45 1.28
CA ARG A 28 -30.33 -56.03 1.49
C ARG A 28 -30.47 -55.68 2.97
N VAL A 29 -31.06 -56.57 3.77
CA VAL A 29 -31.19 -56.39 5.22
C VAL A 29 -29.83 -56.41 5.93
N VAL A 30 -28.92 -57.31 5.53
CA VAL A 30 -27.55 -57.35 6.08
C VAL A 30 -26.77 -56.10 5.70
N SER A 31 -26.88 -55.64 4.45
CA SER A 31 -26.26 -54.38 4.00
C SER A 31 -26.78 -53.15 4.75
N PHE A 32 -28.07 -53.12 5.11
CA PHE A 32 -28.67 -52.07 5.95
C PHE A 32 -28.03 -52.04 7.34
N LEU A 33 -27.84 -53.21 7.95
CA LEU A 33 -27.26 -53.33 9.29
C LEU A 33 -25.75 -53.03 9.33
N GLN A 34 -25.03 -53.19 8.21
CA GLN A 34 -23.58 -53.01 8.11
C GLN A 34 -23.12 -51.59 7.72
N ASN A 35 -23.93 -50.83 6.95
CA ASN A 35 -23.48 -49.57 6.32
C ASN A 35 -24.02 -48.28 6.95
N ASP A 36 -24.94 -48.33 7.92
CA ASP A 36 -25.55 -47.12 8.51
C ASP A 36 -24.93 -46.71 9.85
N ASP A 37 -24.27 -45.55 9.82
CA ASP A 37 -23.69 -44.87 10.97
C ASP A 37 -24.82 -44.34 11.90
N PRO A 38 -24.85 -44.69 13.21
CA PRO A 38 -25.99 -44.43 14.11
C PRO A 38 -26.40 -42.96 14.26
N GLY A 39 -25.55 -42.01 13.90
CA GLY A 39 -25.87 -40.57 13.86
C GLY A 39 -26.77 -40.12 12.69
N ARG A 40 -27.06 -41.00 11.72
CA ARG A 40 -27.91 -40.69 10.54
C ARG A 40 -29.35 -41.24 10.62
N ARG A 41 -29.77 -41.75 11.79
CA ARG A 41 -31.16 -42.18 12.05
C ARG A 41 -32.12 -40.99 11.99
N GLY A 42 -32.63 -40.67 10.80
CA GLY A 42 -34.01 -40.19 10.68
C GLY A 42 -34.98 -41.39 10.75
N ASP A 43 -36.29 -41.12 10.82
CA ASP A 43 -37.42 -42.09 10.90
C ASP A 43 -37.52 -43.06 9.70
N ARG A 44 -36.45 -43.80 9.36
CA ARG A 44 -36.40 -44.69 8.19
C ARG A 44 -36.67 -46.13 8.60
N SER A 45 -37.62 -46.77 7.93
CA SER A 45 -37.93 -48.19 8.16
C SER A 45 -37.04 -49.10 7.31
N ILE A 46 -36.80 -50.34 7.76
CA ILE A 46 -36.08 -51.36 6.97
C ILE A 46 -36.77 -51.64 5.62
N TYR A 47 -38.09 -51.43 5.58
CA TYR A 47 -38.92 -51.56 4.40
C TYR A 47 -38.56 -50.52 3.32
N ASP A 48 -38.28 -49.27 3.72
CA ASP A 48 -37.85 -48.22 2.82
C ASP A 48 -36.47 -48.51 2.21
N TYR A 49 -35.55 -49.08 3.00
CA TYR A 49 -34.23 -49.50 2.51
C TYR A 49 -34.33 -50.63 1.48
N VAL A 50 -35.14 -51.66 1.76
CA VAL A 50 -35.33 -52.80 0.85
C VAL A 50 -35.95 -52.37 -0.49
N ARG A 51 -36.90 -51.42 -0.46
CA ARG A 51 -37.53 -50.85 -1.67
C ARG A 51 -36.68 -49.83 -2.40
N GLY A 52 -35.54 -49.42 -1.84
CA GLY A 52 -34.69 -48.38 -2.41
C GLY A 52 -35.27 -46.96 -2.27
N ASN A 53 -36.22 -46.77 -1.36
CA ASN A 53 -36.85 -45.49 -1.03
C ASN A 53 -35.95 -44.65 -0.10
N TYR A 54 -34.66 -44.58 -0.41
CA TYR A 54 -33.71 -43.69 0.26
C TYR A 54 -32.87 -42.94 -0.76
N LEU A 55 -32.50 -41.72 -0.40
CA LEU A 55 -31.69 -40.83 -1.21
C LEU A 55 -30.29 -41.44 -1.40
N ASP A 56 -29.90 -41.70 -2.66
CA ASP A 56 -28.61 -42.30 -3.01
C ASP A 56 -27.74 -41.26 -3.73
N PRO A 57 -26.61 -40.83 -3.14
CA PRO A 57 -25.69 -39.88 -3.77
C PRO A 57 -25.22 -40.32 -5.16
N ARG A 58 -25.06 -41.63 -5.41
CA ARG A 58 -24.59 -42.15 -6.70
C ARG A 58 -25.67 -42.17 -7.79
N SER A 59 -26.94 -42.12 -7.40
CA SER A 59 -28.06 -42.00 -8.33
C SER A 59 -28.39 -40.54 -8.68
N CYS A 60 -27.80 -39.57 -7.96
CA CYS A 60 -27.98 -38.15 -8.20
C CYS A 60 -27.09 -37.66 -9.36
N ASN A 61 -27.61 -36.71 -10.14
CA ASN A 61 -26.92 -36.15 -11.29
C ASN A 61 -26.68 -34.65 -11.15
N VAL A 62 -25.61 -34.15 -11.76
CA VAL A 62 -25.29 -32.72 -11.82
C VAL A 62 -25.30 -32.25 -13.27
N SER A 63 -26.03 -31.18 -13.54
CA SER A 63 -26.08 -30.54 -14.85
C SER A 63 -25.71 -29.06 -14.73
N TRP A 64 -24.87 -28.58 -15.64
CA TRP A 64 -24.35 -27.21 -15.63
C TRP A 64 -25.22 -26.30 -16.51
N ASP A 65 -25.57 -25.10 -16.03
CA ASP A 65 -26.34 -24.13 -16.83
C ASP A 65 -25.44 -23.28 -17.75
N TRP A 66 -24.20 -23.71 -18.00
CA TRP A 66 -23.23 -23.03 -18.86
C TRP A 66 -22.34 -24.02 -19.64
N LYS A 67 -21.53 -23.47 -20.55
CA LYS A 67 -20.54 -24.23 -21.33
C LYS A 67 -19.13 -23.77 -20.96
N ASP A 68 -18.21 -24.72 -20.79
CA ASP A 68 -16.82 -24.41 -20.50
C ASP A 68 -16.04 -24.05 -21.78
N PRO A 69 -15.01 -23.18 -21.68
CA PRO A 69 -14.64 -22.38 -20.52
C PRO A 69 -15.54 -21.14 -20.36
N GLN A 70 -15.72 -20.67 -19.12
CA GLN A 70 -16.55 -19.51 -18.80
C GLN A 70 -15.71 -18.35 -18.25
N GLU A 71 -16.04 -17.11 -18.57
CA GLU A 71 -15.38 -15.94 -17.97
C GLU A 71 -15.76 -15.74 -16.49
N VAL A 72 -14.83 -15.22 -15.70
CA VAL A 72 -15.08 -14.84 -14.31
C VAL A 72 -16.07 -13.68 -14.18
N GLY A 73 -16.69 -13.55 -13.00
CA GLY A 73 -17.54 -12.43 -12.62
C GLY A 73 -19.02 -12.62 -12.90
N GLN A 74 -19.38 -13.46 -13.86
CA GLN A 74 -20.78 -13.81 -14.08
C GLN A 74 -21.27 -14.76 -12.99
N THR A 75 -22.52 -14.58 -12.58
CA THR A 75 -23.20 -15.49 -11.66
C THR A 75 -23.63 -16.72 -12.43
N MET A 76 -23.08 -17.87 -12.04
CA MET A 76 -23.31 -19.14 -12.70
C MET A 76 -24.16 -20.04 -11.81
N SER A 77 -24.88 -20.96 -12.44
CA SER A 77 -25.61 -21.98 -11.70
C SER A 77 -25.44 -23.36 -12.28
N PHE A 78 -25.60 -24.34 -11.41
CA PHE A 78 -25.77 -25.73 -11.80
C PHE A 78 -26.89 -26.36 -10.98
N ARG A 79 -27.39 -27.48 -11.46
CA ARG A 79 -28.52 -28.16 -10.89
C ARG A 79 -28.10 -29.53 -10.40
N VAL A 80 -28.44 -29.82 -9.16
CA VAL A 80 -28.30 -31.15 -8.56
C VAL A 80 -29.66 -31.80 -8.57
N GLN A 81 -29.82 -32.84 -9.39
CA GLN A 81 -31.03 -33.65 -9.46
C GLN A 81 -30.94 -34.80 -8.46
N LEU A 82 -31.88 -34.85 -7.52
CA LEU A 82 -31.92 -35.81 -6.43
C LEU A 82 -32.80 -37.00 -6.82
N PHE A 83 -32.28 -38.21 -6.59
CA PHE A 83 -32.98 -39.46 -6.88
C PHE A 83 -32.87 -40.43 -5.71
N TYR A 84 -33.96 -41.17 -5.50
CA TYR A 84 -33.94 -42.39 -4.72
C TYR A 84 -33.09 -43.47 -5.42
N LYS A 85 -32.58 -44.44 -4.66
CA LYS A 85 -31.83 -45.58 -5.25
C LYS A 85 -32.63 -46.37 -6.28
N ASN A 86 -33.96 -46.42 -6.13
CA ASN A 86 -34.86 -47.07 -7.07
C ASN A 86 -35.11 -46.26 -8.37
N GLY A 87 -34.50 -45.07 -8.50
CA GLY A 87 -34.60 -44.20 -9.67
C GLY A 87 -35.76 -43.20 -9.63
N GLN A 88 -36.62 -43.20 -8.61
CA GLN A 88 -37.68 -42.20 -8.49
C GLN A 88 -37.14 -40.83 -8.07
N PRO A 89 -37.74 -39.72 -8.52
CA PRO A 89 -37.37 -38.36 -8.09
C PRO A 89 -37.52 -38.19 -6.58
N PHE A 90 -36.52 -37.59 -5.92
CA PHE A 90 -36.57 -37.27 -4.50
C PHE A 90 -37.07 -35.82 -4.31
N PRO A 91 -38.22 -35.58 -3.66
CA PRO A 91 -38.77 -34.23 -3.55
C PRO A 91 -37.93 -33.37 -2.59
N ALA A 92 -37.39 -32.27 -3.10
CA ALA A 92 -36.42 -31.42 -2.40
C ALA A 92 -37.13 -30.40 -1.48
N HIS A 93 -37.95 -30.82 -0.53
CA HIS A 93 -38.70 -29.85 0.32
C HIS A 93 -37.81 -29.04 1.29
N ARG A 94 -36.56 -29.47 1.53
CA ARG A 94 -35.46 -28.77 2.23
C ARG A 94 -34.11 -29.26 1.68
N PRO A 95 -32.99 -28.51 1.78
CA PRO A 95 -31.67 -29.02 1.41
C PRO A 95 -31.23 -30.09 2.41
N VAL A 96 -31.61 -31.35 2.18
CA VAL A 96 -31.28 -32.48 3.06
C VAL A 96 -29.80 -32.85 2.85
N GLY A 97 -28.90 -32.37 3.72
CA GLY A 97 -27.52 -32.84 3.80
C GLY A 97 -26.65 -32.61 2.55
N LEU A 98 -27.09 -31.78 1.60
CA LEU A 98 -26.34 -31.37 0.41
C LEU A 98 -25.28 -30.33 0.82
N ARG A 99 -24.01 -30.63 0.57
CA ARG A 99 -22.89 -29.72 0.74
C ARG A 99 -22.20 -29.53 -0.60
N VAL A 100 -21.98 -28.29 -0.98
CA VAL A 100 -21.22 -27.94 -2.16
C VAL A 100 -20.03 -27.10 -1.72
N ASN A 101 -18.83 -27.57 -2.05
CA ASN A 101 -17.60 -26.82 -1.86
C ASN A 101 -17.00 -26.56 -3.23
N ILE A 102 -16.70 -25.30 -3.52
CA ILE A 102 -16.03 -24.88 -4.73
C ILE A 102 -14.73 -24.23 -4.31
N THR A 103 -13.60 -24.78 -4.76
CA THR A 103 -12.28 -24.35 -4.31
C THR A 103 -11.36 -24.11 -5.50
N HIS A 104 -10.66 -22.97 -5.50
CA HIS A 104 -9.61 -22.69 -6.47
C HIS A 104 -8.39 -23.58 -6.18
N ILE A 105 -7.92 -24.36 -7.16
CA ILE A 105 -6.92 -25.41 -6.94
C ILE A 105 -5.56 -24.82 -6.57
N GLU A 106 -5.11 -23.80 -7.30
CA GLU A 106 -3.79 -23.18 -7.06
C GLU A 106 -3.75 -22.28 -5.83
N LEU A 107 -4.85 -21.60 -5.50
CA LEU A 107 -4.91 -20.60 -4.44
C LEU A 107 -5.54 -21.12 -3.15
N ALA A 108 -6.09 -22.33 -3.16
CA ALA A 108 -6.88 -22.90 -2.06
C ALA A 108 -8.00 -21.96 -1.57
N LEU A 109 -8.61 -21.20 -2.49
CA LEU A 109 -9.66 -20.23 -2.18
C LEU A 109 -11.04 -20.87 -2.27
N ASP A 110 -11.78 -20.90 -1.17
CA ASP A 110 -13.16 -21.37 -1.14
C ASP A 110 -14.15 -20.30 -1.62
N ILE A 111 -15.11 -20.72 -2.43
CA ILE A 111 -16.11 -19.85 -3.05
C ILE A 111 -17.47 -20.06 -2.36
N PRO A 112 -18.11 -19.00 -1.87
CA PRO A 112 -19.44 -19.10 -1.29
C PRO A 112 -20.47 -19.47 -2.35
N VAL A 113 -21.43 -20.31 -1.97
CA VAL A 113 -22.51 -20.79 -2.83
C VAL A 113 -23.86 -20.50 -2.19
N THR A 114 -24.85 -20.17 -3.01
CA THR A 114 -26.26 -20.14 -2.59
C THR A 114 -26.97 -21.36 -3.14
N GLN A 115 -27.80 -21.99 -2.31
CA GLN A 115 -28.60 -23.15 -2.69
C GLN A 115 -30.08 -22.79 -2.61
N GLU A 116 -30.79 -22.97 -3.71
CA GLU A 116 -32.22 -22.71 -3.81
C GLU A 116 -32.91 -23.97 -4.32
N VAL A 117 -33.97 -24.37 -3.64
CA VAL A 117 -34.90 -25.38 -4.15
C VAL A 117 -35.83 -24.68 -5.13
N LEU A 118 -35.91 -25.15 -6.37
CA LEU A 118 -36.79 -24.56 -7.37
C LEU A 118 -38.26 -24.71 -6.93
N GLN A 119 -39.01 -23.60 -6.93
CA GLN A 119 -40.37 -23.45 -6.37
C GLN A 119 -41.48 -24.13 -7.21
N GLU A 120 -41.31 -25.41 -7.52
CA GLU A 120 -42.39 -26.26 -7.99
C GLU A 120 -42.70 -27.29 -6.89
N PRO A 121 -43.97 -27.44 -6.46
CA PRO A 121 -44.34 -28.55 -5.59
C PRO A 121 -43.94 -29.84 -6.31
N GLU A 122 -43.07 -30.64 -5.68
CA GLU A 122 -42.42 -31.86 -6.20
C GLU A 122 -41.10 -31.70 -6.98
N SER A 123 -40.46 -30.52 -7.01
CA SER A 123 -39.13 -30.40 -7.62
C SER A 123 -38.09 -31.28 -6.93
N ASN A 124 -37.42 -32.14 -7.69
CA ASN A 124 -36.26 -32.92 -7.22
C ASN A 124 -34.92 -32.23 -7.51
N VAL A 125 -34.96 -30.92 -7.80
CA VAL A 125 -33.82 -30.18 -8.30
C VAL A 125 -33.42 -29.08 -7.31
N VAL A 126 -32.17 -29.13 -6.87
CA VAL A 126 -31.54 -28.04 -6.12
C VAL A 126 -30.68 -27.24 -7.08
N LYS A 127 -31.01 -25.95 -7.25
CA LYS A 127 -30.19 -25.01 -8.00
C LYS A 127 -29.12 -24.45 -7.08
N VAL A 128 -27.87 -24.58 -7.49
CA VAL A 128 -26.71 -24.04 -6.79
C VAL A 128 -26.18 -22.90 -7.63
N THR A 129 -26.08 -21.72 -7.02
CA THR A 129 -25.64 -20.49 -7.69
C THR A 129 -24.38 -19.96 -7.01
N PHE A 130 -23.43 -19.50 -7.80
CA PHE A 130 -22.14 -19.01 -7.29
C PHE A 130 -21.49 -18.06 -8.30
N THR A 131 -20.49 -17.30 -7.84
CA THR A 131 -19.72 -16.38 -8.67
C THR A 131 -18.26 -16.55 -8.35
N VAL A 132 -17.43 -16.78 -9.37
CA VAL A 132 -15.97 -16.80 -9.24
C VAL A 132 -15.37 -15.50 -9.75
N ARG A 133 -14.37 -14.98 -9.05
CA ARG A 133 -13.68 -13.74 -9.43
C ARG A 133 -12.20 -13.94 -9.76
N LYS A 134 -11.64 -15.12 -9.47
CA LYS A 134 -10.27 -15.50 -9.83
C LYS A 134 -10.28 -16.45 -11.01
N ALA A 135 -9.53 -16.12 -12.06
CA ALA A 135 -9.38 -17.00 -13.21
C ALA A 135 -8.45 -18.16 -12.85
N GLY A 136 -8.74 -19.35 -13.36
CA GLY A 136 -7.96 -20.54 -13.02
C GLY A 136 -8.78 -21.82 -12.96
N ARG A 137 -8.21 -22.85 -12.35
CA ARG A 137 -8.81 -24.17 -12.22
C ARG A 137 -9.50 -24.32 -10.87
N TYR A 138 -10.70 -24.87 -10.89
CA TYR A 138 -11.53 -25.07 -9.72
C TYR A 138 -11.95 -26.51 -9.58
N GLU A 139 -11.99 -26.95 -8.33
CA GLU A 139 -12.62 -28.20 -7.90
C GLU A 139 -14.01 -27.89 -7.36
N VAL A 140 -15.04 -28.59 -7.85
CA VAL A 140 -16.42 -28.49 -7.39
C VAL A 140 -16.82 -29.83 -6.78
N ALA A 141 -16.77 -29.90 -5.44
CA ALA A 141 -17.15 -31.06 -4.66
C ALA A 141 -18.62 -30.93 -4.23
N VAL A 142 -19.46 -31.85 -4.70
CA VAL A 142 -20.88 -31.95 -4.39
C VAL A 142 -21.07 -33.23 -3.57
N LYS A 143 -21.47 -33.06 -2.32
CA LYS A 143 -21.61 -34.13 -1.33
C LYS A 143 -23.02 -34.17 -0.79
N LEU A 144 -23.51 -35.38 -0.53
CA LEU A 144 -24.82 -35.63 0.04
C LEU A 144 -24.66 -36.59 1.21
N GLY A 145 -24.98 -36.12 2.42
CA GLY A 145 -24.71 -36.88 3.65
C GLY A 145 -23.23 -37.26 3.77
N GLY A 146 -22.31 -36.35 3.40
CA GLY A 146 -20.86 -36.57 3.49
C GLY A 146 -20.23 -37.44 2.39
N LEU A 147 -21.02 -38.06 1.51
CA LEU A 147 -20.53 -38.85 0.38
C LEU A 147 -20.61 -38.05 -0.93
N ASN A 148 -19.65 -38.22 -1.84
CA ASN A 148 -19.69 -37.59 -3.16
C ASN A 148 -20.87 -38.10 -3.99
N VAL A 149 -21.53 -37.19 -4.69
CA VAL A 149 -22.47 -37.58 -5.76
C VAL A 149 -21.72 -38.14 -6.97
N ALA A 150 -22.43 -38.75 -7.91
CA ALA A 150 -21.82 -39.36 -9.10
C ALA A 150 -20.87 -38.38 -9.82
N TYR A 151 -19.64 -38.83 -10.12
CA TYR A 151 -18.60 -38.05 -10.81
C TYR A 151 -18.03 -36.84 -10.06
N SER A 152 -18.44 -36.61 -8.80
CA SER A 152 -17.84 -35.55 -7.98
C SER A 152 -16.52 -36.01 -7.32
N PRO A 153 -15.48 -35.16 -7.25
CA PRO A 153 -15.45 -33.74 -7.63
C PRO A 153 -15.37 -33.48 -9.13
N TYR A 154 -15.94 -32.36 -9.57
CA TYR A 154 -15.87 -31.89 -10.95
C TYR A 154 -14.81 -30.80 -11.10
N TYR A 155 -14.11 -30.79 -12.23
CA TYR A 155 -13.08 -29.79 -12.51
C TYR A 155 -13.57 -28.78 -13.55
N LYS A 156 -13.45 -27.50 -13.24
CA LYS A 156 -13.88 -26.39 -14.09
C LYS A 156 -12.75 -25.39 -14.29
N ILE A 157 -12.72 -24.75 -15.46
CA ILE A 157 -11.74 -23.72 -15.80
C ILE A 157 -12.49 -22.42 -16.07
N PHE A 158 -12.09 -21.36 -15.37
CA PHE A 158 -12.62 -20.02 -15.59
C PHE A 158 -11.56 -19.12 -16.20
N GLN A 159 -11.94 -18.42 -17.27
CA GLN A 159 -11.08 -17.52 -18.00
C GLN A 159 -11.16 -16.10 -17.43
N PRO A 160 -10.07 -15.32 -17.54
CA PRO A 160 -10.11 -13.90 -17.18
C PRO A 160 -11.06 -13.13 -18.11
N GLY A 161 -11.66 -12.07 -17.59
CA GLY A 161 -12.52 -11.18 -18.37
C GLY A 161 -11.74 -10.28 -19.34
N THR A 162 -12.44 -9.31 -19.94
CA THR A 162 -11.83 -8.34 -20.85
C THR A 162 -10.90 -7.35 -20.14
N VAL A 163 -9.97 -6.75 -20.90
CA VAL A 163 -9.07 -5.70 -20.39
C VAL A 163 -9.87 -4.52 -19.82
N VAL A 164 -9.60 -4.16 -18.57
CA VAL A 164 -10.13 -2.98 -17.90
C VAL A 164 -9.00 -1.96 -17.69
N PRO A 165 -9.10 -0.74 -18.26
CA PRO A 165 -8.07 0.30 -18.15
C PRO A 165 -7.66 0.60 -16.70
N SER A 166 -8.65 0.81 -15.82
CA SER A 166 -8.44 1.18 -14.41
C SER A 166 -7.75 0.10 -13.56
N LYS A 167 -7.65 -1.13 -14.07
CA LYS A 167 -6.95 -2.26 -13.43
C LYS A 167 -5.62 -2.57 -14.12
N THR A 168 -5.48 -2.14 -15.37
CA THR A 168 -4.30 -2.30 -16.20
C THR A 168 -3.22 -1.32 -15.74
N LYS A 169 -1.96 -1.76 -15.71
CA LYS A 169 -0.85 -0.96 -15.21
C LYS A 169 0.40 -1.09 -16.07
N ILE A 170 1.24 -0.07 -16.06
CA ILE A 170 2.63 -0.15 -16.50
C ILE A 170 3.41 -0.91 -15.42
N ALA A 171 4.09 -1.99 -15.80
CA ALA A 171 5.04 -2.69 -14.94
C ALA A 171 6.33 -1.88 -14.80
N TYR A 172 6.96 -1.94 -13.63
CA TYR A 172 8.19 -1.18 -13.33
C TYR A 172 8.02 0.33 -13.59
N HIS A 173 6.87 0.86 -13.19
CA HIS A 173 6.49 2.25 -13.39
C HIS A 173 7.35 3.20 -12.55
N PHE A 174 7.59 4.38 -13.12
CA PHE A 174 8.20 5.53 -12.46
C PHE A 174 7.38 6.78 -12.76
N SER A 175 7.24 7.67 -11.77
CA SER A 175 6.54 8.94 -11.95
C SER A 175 7.21 9.87 -12.96
N THR A 176 8.50 9.65 -13.26
CA THR A 176 9.24 10.42 -14.28
C THR A 176 10.19 9.53 -15.08
N LEU A 177 10.08 9.53 -16.41
CA LEU A 177 10.98 8.82 -17.31
C LEU A 177 12.03 9.75 -17.90
N VAL A 178 13.30 9.34 -17.89
CA VAL A 178 14.39 10.05 -18.57
C VAL A 178 14.70 9.33 -19.88
N LEU A 179 14.36 9.98 -20.99
CA LEU A 179 14.52 9.47 -22.35
C LEU A 179 15.54 10.29 -23.14
N VAL A 180 15.97 9.74 -24.27
CA VAL A 180 16.89 10.39 -25.20
C VAL A 180 16.15 10.67 -26.50
N TYR A 181 16.34 11.89 -27.01
CA TYR A 181 15.78 12.36 -28.27
C TYR A 181 15.99 11.34 -29.39
N GLY A 182 14.90 10.93 -30.04
CA GLY A 182 14.91 10.02 -31.19
C GLY A 182 15.21 8.54 -30.87
N GLN A 183 15.52 8.18 -29.62
CA GLN A 183 15.74 6.80 -29.21
C GLN A 183 14.42 6.13 -28.80
N GLN A 184 14.26 4.87 -29.20
CA GLN A 184 13.09 4.08 -28.84
C GLN A 184 13.20 3.60 -27.39
N HIS A 185 12.12 3.77 -26.64
CA HIS A 185 11.94 3.26 -25.27
C HIS A 185 10.77 2.28 -25.23
N THR A 186 10.86 1.22 -24.42
CA THR A 186 9.81 0.20 -24.32
C THR A 186 9.21 0.21 -22.92
N LEU A 187 7.90 0.43 -22.85
CA LEU A 187 7.08 0.30 -21.67
C LEU A 187 6.39 -1.06 -21.66
N GLN A 188 6.45 -1.75 -20.53
CA GLN A 188 5.74 -2.99 -20.31
C GLN A 188 4.40 -2.67 -19.64
N ILE A 189 3.31 -3.04 -20.27
CA ILE A 189 1.95 -2.92 -19.76
C ILE A 189 1.45 -4.32 -19.39
N GLU A 190 0.81 -4.44 -18.24
CA GLU A 190 0.17 -5.63 -17.71
C GLU A 190 -1.35 -5.44 -17.75
N PRO A 191 -2.03 -5.94 -18.79
CA PRO A 191 -3.47 -5.85 -18.87
C PRO A 191 -4.13 -6.72 -17.79
N ARG A 192 -5.21 -6.20 -17.21
CA ARG A 192 -5.97 -6.85 -16.14
C ARG A 192 -7.46 -6.73 -16.40
N ASP A 193 -8.22 -7.74 -15.99
CA ASP A 193 -9.69 -7.67 -15.98
C ASP A 193 -10.22 -6.91 -14.74
N GLU A 194 -11.55 -6.79 -14.63
CA GLU A 194 -12.25 -6.11 -13.53
C GLU A 194 -11.83 -6.63 -12.13
N TYR A 195 -11.46 -7.90 -12.03
CA TYR A 195 -11.09 -8.58 -10.80
C TYR A 195 -9.57 -8.69 -10.58
N GLY A 196 -8.79 -8.03 -11.43
CA GLY A 196 -7.34 -8.00 -11.37
C GLY A 196 -6.66 -9.28 -11.87
N ASN A 197 -7.34 -10.13 -12.63
CA ASN A 197 -6.70 -11.27 -13.26
C ASN A 197 -5.88 -10.81 -14.47
N PRO A 198 -4.67 -11.37 -14.69
CA PRO A 198 -3.95 -11.19 -15.95
C PRO A 198 -4.82 -11.61 -17.13
N THR A 199 -4.94 -10.73 -18.12
CA THR A 199 -5.75 -11.01 -19.31
C THR A 199 -5.05 -10.57 -20.58
N SER A 200 -5.35 -11.26 -21.67
CA SER A 200 -5.07 -10.84 -23.03
C SER A 200 -6.37 -10.67 -23.84
N ASN A 201 -7.52 -10.75 -23.19
CA ASN A 201 -8.83 -10.66 -23.82
C ASN A 201 -9.17 -9.20 -24.08
N SER A 202 -8.73 -8.71 -25.23
CA SER A 202 -9.07 -7.36 -25.71
C SER A 202 -10.48 -7.32 -26.31
N THR A 203 -11.17 -6.19 -26.19
CA THR A 203 -12.44 -5.90 -26.85
C THR A 203 -12.31 -5.73 -28.37
N SER A 204 -11.10 -5.49 -28.87
CA SER A 204 -10.76 -5.34 -30.29
C SER A 204 -9.72 -6.38 -30.72
N LEU A 205 -9.82 -6.87 -31.95
CA LEU A 205 -8.93 -7.90 -32.51
C LEU A 205 -7.47 -7.41 -32.70
N ILE A 206 -7.21 -6.11 -32.59
CA ILE A 206 -5.90 -5.49 -32.81
C ILE A 206 -5.52 -4.62 -31.59
N ASP A 207 -4.54 -5.08 -30.80
CA ASP A 207 -4.06 -4.38 -29.60
C ASP A 207 -3.40 -3.02 -29.92
N GLU A 208 -2.89 -2.81 -31.14
CA GLU A 208 -2.17 -1.59 -31.55
C GLU A 208 -3.02 -0.32 -31.54
N VAL A 209 -4.33 -0.45 -31.84
CA VAL A 209 -5.26 0.67 -31.92
C VAL A 209 -5.74 1.09 -30.53
N ASN A 210 -5.77 0.16 -29.57
CA ASN A 210 -6.39 0.39 -28.28
C ASN A 210 -5.50 1.20 -27.33
N TYR A 211 -4.17 1.07 -27.42
CA TYR A 211 -3.26 1.82 -26.55
C TYR A 211 -2.84 3.15 -27.18
N SER A 212 -3.19 4.28 -26.57
CA SER A 212 -2.74 5.61 -27.00
C SER A 212 -1.77 6.24 -26.01
N VAL A 213 -0.93 7.15 -26.50
CA VAL A 213 -0.02 7.96 -25.68
C VAL A 213 -0.32 9.42 -26.00
N HIS A 214 -0.74 10.18 -25.00
CA HIS A 214 -1.03 11.59 -25.12
C HIS A 214 0.03 12.37 -24.35
N PRO A 215 1.12 12.80 -25.00
CA PRO A 215 2.01 13.79 -24.41
C PRO A 215 1.28 15.14 -24.43
N GLU A 216 1.08 15.75 -23.27
CA GLU A 216 0.62 17.14 -23.14
C GLU A 216 1.77 18.05 -23.61
N VAL A 217 1.74 18.37 -24.90
CA VAL A 217 2.62 19.37 -25.49
C VAL A 217 1.76 20.60 -25.73
N ASN A 218 2.05 21.72 -25.06
CA ASN A 218 1.48 23.01 -25.44
C ASN A 218 1.91 23.29 -26.88
N LEU A 219 1.01 23.09 -27.84
CA LEU A 219 1.23 23.30 -29.26
C LEU A 219 0.04 24.08 -29.81
N ASP A 220 0.38 25.25 -30.34
CA ASP A 220 -0.42 25.90 -31.38
C ASP A 220 -0.25 25.04 -32.65
N ASP A 221 -1.35 24.41 -33.09
CA ASP A 221 -1.69 24.06 -34.48
C ASP A 221 -0.87 23.04 -35.32
N ASP A 222 0.12 22.30 -34.77
CA ASP A 222 0.86 21.27 -35.56
C ASP A 222 0.53 19.80 -35.23
N SER A 223 0.62 18.93 -36.25
CA SER A 223 0.26 17.51 -36.20
C SER A 223 1.12 16.69 -35.21
N LEU A 224 0.46 15.88 -34.36
CA LEU A 224 1.10 15.07 -33.30
C LEU A 224 2.12 14.02 -33.80
N GLU A 225 2.02 13.59 -35.06
CA GLU A 225 2.90 12.57 -35.66
C GLU A 225 4.33 13.06 -35.92
N GLU A 226 4.55 14.37 -36.01
CA GLU A 226 5.90 14.93 -36.14
C GLU A 226 6.70 14.82 -34.82
N TYR A 227 6.00 14.78 -33.68
CA TYR A 227 6.60 14.92 -32.36
C TYR A 227 6.86 13.59 -31.64
N TYR A 228 6.09 12.53 -31.94
CA TYR A 228 6.35 11.20 -31.40
C TYR A 228 5.88 10.09 -32.33
N SER A 229 6.42 8.88 -32.15
CA SER A 229 5.90 7.66 -32.78
C SER A 229 5.74 6.55 -31.75
N LYS A 230 4.74 5.68 -31.96
CA LYS A 230 4.49 4.51 -31.11
C LYS A 230 4.37 3.22 -31.93
N SER A 231 4.66 2.09 -31.32
CA SER A 231 4.26 0.76 -31.81
C SER A 231 3.93 -0.14 -30.62
N VAL A 232 3.04 -1.10 -30.80
CA VAL A 232 2.57 -1.98 -29.72
C VAL A 232 2.78 -3.42 -30.15
N THR A 233 3.33 -4.24 -29.26
CA THR A 233 3.46 -5.69 -29.49
C THR A 233 2.94 -6.43 -28.27
N SER A 234 2.10 -7.46 -28.46
CA SER A 234 1.52 -8.21 -27.35
C SER A 234 2.09 -9.64 -27.24
N ASN A 235 2.36 -10.06 -26.00
CA ASN A 235 2.68 -11.43 -25.64
C ASN A 235 1.49 -12.01 -24.88
N LYS A 236 0.63 -12.72 -25.60
CA LYS A 236 -0.61 -13.29 -25.06
C LYS A 236 -0.36 -14.34 -23.97
N HIS A 237 0.72 -15.13 -24.08
CA HIS A 237 1.06 -16.15 -23.09
C HIS A 237 1.44 -15.54 -21.73
N LEU A 238 2.13 -14.41 -21.75
CA LEU A 238 2.54 -13.70 -20.53
C LEU A 238 1.51 -12.66 -20.09
N CYS A 239 0.40 -12.50 -20.81
CA CYS A 239 -0.56 -11.40 -20.60
C CYS A 239 0.15 -10.05 -20.47
N GLN A 240 1.00 -9.74 -21.45
CA GLN A 240 1.91 -8.60 -21.43
C GLN A 240 1.82 -7.83 -22.75
N VAL A 241 1.81 -6.52 -22.68
CA VAL A 241 1.86 -5.62 -23.83
C VAL A 241 3.16 -4.80 -23.75
N LEU A 242 3.88 -4.71 -24.85
CA LEU A 242 5.10 -3.90 -24.99
C LEU A 242 4.77 -2.70 -25.87
N LEU A 243 4.65 -1.53 -25.24
CA LEU A 243 4.43 -0.25 -25.90
C LEU A 243 5.78 0.44 -26.12
N LYS A 244 6.19 0.56 -27.38
CA LYS A 244 7.44 1.20 -27.77
C LYS A 244 7.16 2.63 -28.20
N ILE A 245 7.80 3.61 -27.56
CA ILE A 245 7.64 5.04 -27.81
C ILE A 245 8.96 5.66 -28.25
N THR A 246 8.90 6.63 -29.18
CA THR A 246 10.03 7.45 -29.61
C THR A 246 9.59 8.90 -29.64
N LEU A 247 10.23 9.77 -28.85
CA LEU A 247 9.94 11.21 -28.85
C LEU A 247 10.99 11.99 -29.65
N ARG A 248 10.50 12.92 -30.47
CA ARG A 248 11.28 13.77 -31.38
C ARG A 248 11.25 15.26 -30.97
N LYS A 249 10.80 15.55 -29.74
CA LYS A 249 10.88 16.89 -29.12
C LYS A 249 11.66 16.80 -27.81
N LYS A 250 12.59 17.73 -27.60
CA LYS A 250 13.35 17.84 -26.34
C LYS A 250 12.55 18.66 -25.33
N GLY A 251 12.71 18.37 -24.04
CA GLY A 251 12.01 19.08 -22.97
C GLY A 251 11.42 18.16 -21.91
N CYS A 252 10.57 18.70 -21.06
CA CYS A 252 9.79 17.92 -20.11
C CYS A 252 8.32 17.96 -20.51
N PHE A 253 7.65 16.82 -20.47
CA PHE A 253 6.27 16.64 -20.92
C PHE A 253 5.52 15.82 -19.89
N ARG A 254 4.25 16.14 -19.65
CA ARG A 254 3.34 15.20 -18.97
C ARG A 254 2.81 14.24 -20.02
N ALA A 255 2.76 12.95 -19.72
CA ALA A 255 2.27 11.93 -20.63
C ALA A 255 1.15 11.13 -19.96
N ARG A 256 0.14 10.76 -20.75
CA ARG A 256 -0.94 9.87 -20.34
C ARG A 256 -1.03 8.69 -21.30
N ILE A 257 -1.01 7.47 -20.75
CA ILE A 257 -1.30 6.24 -21.49
C ILE A 257 -2.75 5.85 -21.24
N SER A 258 -3.46 5.57 -22.33
CA SER A 258 -4.85 5.14 -22.28
C SER A 258 -5.05 3.81 -23.03
N TYR A 259 -6.09 3.08 -22.64
CA TYR A 259 -6.64 1.93 -23.37
C TYR A 259 -8.09 2.24 -23.75
N ASN A 260 -8.42 2.23 -25.05
CA ASN A 260 -9.70 2.70 -25.60
C ASN A 260 -10.07 4.09 -25.06
N ASP A 261 -9.14 5.04 -25.15
CA ASP A 261 -9.26 6.44 -24.69
C ASP A 261 -9.47 6.64 -23.19
N LEU A 262 -9.52 5.56 -22.39
CA LEU A 262 -9.58 5.63 -20.94
C LEU A 262 -8.18 5.45 -20.32
N PRO A 263 -7.76 6.31 -19.37
CA PRO A 263 -6.44 6.21 -18.75
C PRO A 263 -6.26 4.88 -18.03
N ILE A 264 -5.09 4.29 -18.17
CA ILE A 264 -4.70 3.14 -17.34
C ILE A 264 -4.33 3.59 -15.93
N SER A 265 -4.36 2.68 -14.95
CA SER A 265 -4.27 3.02 -13.51
C SER A 265 -3.08 3.91 -13.10
N ASN A 266 -1.89 3.64 -13.63
CA ASN A 266 -0.66 4.43 -13.45
C ASN A 266 -0.17 4.97 -14.81
N GLY A 267 -1.13 5.37 -15.66
CA GLY A 267 -0.87 5.81 -17.02
C GLY A 267 -0.33 7.23 -17.12
N GLU A 268 -0.42 8.03 -16.06
CA GLU A 268 0.08 9.41 -16.01
C GLU A 268 1.48 9.47 -15.39
N PHE A 269 2.40 10.14 -16.08
CA PHE A 269 3.78 10.34 -15.63
C PHE A 269 4.46 11.45 -16.41
N ASP A 270 5.58 11.95 -15.90
CA ASP A 270 6.41 12.93 -16.58
C ASP A 270 7.47 12.26 -17.46
N ILE A 271 7.86 12.93 -18.54
CA ILE A 271 8.94 12.50 -19.43
C ILE A 271 9.92 13.64 -19.61
N ILE A 272 11.20 13.40 -19.30
CA ILE A 272 12.32 14.28 -19.62
C ILE A 272 13.03 13.74 -20.85
N VAL A 273 12.94 14.44 -21.98
CA VAL A 273 13.63 14.08 -23.22
C VAL A 273 14.90 14.91 -23.37
N LEU A 274 16.05 14.25 -23.25
CA LEU A 274 17.37 14.84 -23.32
C LEU A 274 17.98 14.72 -24.73
N SER A 275 18.82 15.67 -25.11
CA SER A 275 19.80 15.47 -26.19
C SER A 275 20.89 14.47 -25.79
N GLU A 276 21.62 13.93 -26.76
CA GLU A 276 22.73 13.01 -26.48
C GLU A 276 23.82 13.68 -25.59
N ASN A 277 24.07 14.97 -25.78
CA ASN A 277 25.02 15.73 -24.95
C ASN A 277 24.53 15.86 -23.50
N GLU A 278 23.26 16.20 -23.29
CA GLU A 278 22.65 16.28 -21.95
C GLU A 278 22.64 14.91 -21.26
N LYS A 279 22.27 13.85 -21.98
CA LYS A 279 22.34 12.46 -21.50
C LYS A 279 23.75 12.11 -21.03
N ASN A 280 24.78 12.38 -21.85
CA ASN A 280 26.16 12.11 -21.47
C ASN A 280 26.59 12.89 -20.22
N CYS A 281 26.11 14.13 -20.05
CA CYS A 281 26.33 14.91 -18.83
C CYS A 281 25.67 14.24 -17.61
N VAL A 282 24.42 13.81 -17.72
CA VAL A 282 23.69 13.11 -16.66
C VAL A 282 24.39 11.79 -16.28
N GLU A 283 24.77 10.97 -17.26
CA GLU A 283 25.47 9.70 -17.00
C GLU A 283 26.85 9.94 -16.34
N LYS A 284 27.56 11.00 -16.73
CA LYS A 284 28.80 11.42 -16.05
C LYS A 284 28.52 11.83 -14.60
N ASN A 285 27.48 12.62 -14.35
CA ASN A 285 27.09 13.02 -13.00
C ASN A 285 26.79 11.78 -12.13
N VAL A 286 26.01 10.84 -12.63
CA VAL A 286 25.55 9.65 -11.88
C VAL A 286 26.67 8.63 -11.65
N SER A 287 27.66 8.57 -12.54
CA SER A 287 28.82 7.67 -12.43
C SER A 287 29.96 8.20 -11.58
N THR A 288 30.01 9.52 -11.31
CA THR A 288 31.11 10.14 -10.55
C THR A 288 30.96 9.86 -9.04
N PRO A 289 31.90 9.15 -8.39
CA PRO A 289 31.85 8.93 -6.95
C PRO A 289 32.34 10.18 -6.20
N GLY A 290 31.41 11.00 -5.67
CA GLY A 290 31.78 12.14 -4.81
C GLY A 290 30.87 13.38 -4.94
N ILE A 291 31.07 14.35 -4.05
CA ILE A 291 30.25 15.56 -3.88
C ILE A 291 30.82 16.70 -4.74
N SER A 292 30.39 16.81 -6.01
CA SER A 292 30.67 18.01 -6.81
C SER A 292 29.70 18.25 -7.97
N ILE A 293 28.49 17.69 -7.92
CA ILE A 293 27.46 18.00 -8.93
C ILE A 293 26.69 19.22 -8.43
N TYR A 294 26.83 20.35 -9.11
CA TYR A 294 26.11 21.57 -8.77
C TYR A 294 25.60 22.30 -10.00
N PHE A 295 24.50 23.03 -9.82
CA PHE A 295 23.86 23.85 -10.83
C PHE A 295 23.67 25.25 -10.29
N GLU A 296 24.00 26.26 -11.08
CA GLU A 296 23.66 27.64 -10.78
C GLU A 296 22.16 27.87 -11.05
N ALA A 297 21.45 28.42 -10.08
CA ALA A 297 20.02 28.66 -10.16
C ALA A 297 19.62 29.98 -9.48
N TYR A 298 18.37 30.38 -9.68
CA TYR A 298 17.76 31.54 -9.05
C TYR A 298 16.52 31.12 -8.27
N LEU A 299 16.49 31.47 -6.99
CA LEU A 299 15.44 31.16 -6.02
C LEU A 299 14.41 32.30 -5.98
N TYR A 300 13.13 31.96 -6.16
CA TYR A 300 12.00 32.88 -6.02
C TYR A 300 11.39 32.78 -4.61
N GLY A 301 10.76 33.87 -4.14
CA GLY A 301 10.18 33.94 -2.80
C GLY A 301 8.88 33.14 -2.68
N THR A 302 8.64 32.52 -1.53
CA THR A 302 7.55 31.57 -1.23
C THR A 302 6.14 32.20 -1.12
N GLY A 303 5.84 33.28 -1.84
CA GLY A 303 4.66 34.12 -1.60
C GLY A 303 3.59 34.20 -2.71
N ASN A 304 3.80 33.64 -3.90
CA ASN A 304 2.90 33.89 -5.04
C ASN A 304 1.89 32.76 -5.34
N TYR A 305 1.67 31.82 -4.40
CA TYR A 305 0.85 30.62 -4.65
C TYR A 305 -0.64 30.89 -4.97
N SER A 306 -1.15 32.11 -4.78
CA SER A 306 -2.55 32.45 -5.05
C SER A 306 -2.88 32.87 -6.49
N ASN A 307 -1.89 33.12 -7.37
CA ASN A 307 -2.15 33.65 -8.72
C ASN A 307 -1.96 32.64 -9.86
N TYR A 308 -1.55 31.39 -9.58
CA TYR A 308 -1.16 30.45 -10.63
C TYR A 308 -2.24 29.44 -11.06
N SER A 309 -3.46 29.53 -10.52
CA SER A 309 -4.55 28.63 -10.92
C SER A 309 -5.29 29.06 -12.19
N ASN A 310 -4.96 30.19 -12.85
CA ASN A 310 -5.76 30.65 -13.99
C ASN A 310 -5.07 31.50 -15.10
N SER A 311 -3.74 31.53 -15.23
CA SER A 311 -3.12 32.29 -16.34
C SER A 311 -2.06 31.50 -17.13
N SER A 312 -2.47 31.00 -18.28
CA SER A 312 -1.62 30.60 -19.40
C SER A 312 -0.81 31.81 -19.86
N TRP A 313 0.51 31.80 -19.67
CA TRP A 313 1.37 32.90 -20.14
C TRP A 313 1.45 32.88 -21.68
N GLN A 314 0.67 33.75 -22.31
CA GLN A 314 0.73 34.05 -23.74
C GLN A 314 2.10 34.65 -24.12
N LEU A 315 2.65 34.21 -25.25
CA LEU A 315 3.82 34.80 -25.89
C LEU A 315 3.45 36.15 -26.54
N PRO A 316 4.37 37.14 -26.58
CA PRO A 316 4.13 38.37 -27.33
C PRO A 316 4.18 38.10 -28.84
N ALA A 317 3.23 38.69 -29.57
CA ALA A 317 3.12 38.64 -31.02
C ALA A 317 4.39 39.16 -31.73
N SER A 318 4.71 38.50 -32.84
CA SER A 318 5.78 38.79 -33.78
C SER A 318 5.93 40.28 -34.13
N ALA A 319 7.16 40.78 -33.98
CA ALA A 319 7.57 42.08 -34.48
C ALA A 319 7.56 42.12 -36.02
N LEU A 320 6.72 43.00 -36.59
CA LEU A 320 6.85 43.48 -37.97
C LEU A 320 7.32 44.94 -37.95
N MET A 321 8.34 45.21 -38.77
CA MET A 321 9.01 46.49 -38.94
C MET A 321 8.15 47.53 -39.67
N ALA A 322 8.19 48.80 -39.24
CA ALA A 322 8.22 50.00 -40.10
C ALA A 322 8.35 51.29 -39.26
N PRO A 323 8.84 52.43 -39.81
CA PRO A 323 9.69 53.37 -39.06
C PRO A 323 9.13 54.77 -38.78
N GLN A 324 9.77 55.41 -37.78
CA GLN A 324 10.06 56.85 -37.58
C GLN A 324 8.98 57.92 -37.83
N SER A 325 8.66 58.71 -36.79
CA SER A 325 8.74 60.19 -36.79
C SER A 325 8.42 60.80 -35.41
N ARG A 326 9.12 61.88 -35.06
CA ARG A 326 8.84 62.87 -33.99
C ARG A 326 8.25 64.14 -34.67
N PRO A 327 7.93 65.23 -33.94
CA PRO A 327 7.00 65.44 -32.81
C PRO A 327 6.04 66.64 -33.10
N SER A 328 4.93 66.84 -32.37
CA SER A 328 4.36 68.19 -32.10
C SER A 328 3.08 68.20 -31.23
N MET A 329 3.15 69.03 -30.18
CA MET A 329 2.17 69.93 -29.51
C MET A 329 0.67 69.91 -29.87
N GLY A 330 -0.17 70.07 -28.82
CA GLY A 330 -1.47 70.78 -28.86
C GLY A 330 -2.54 70.27 -27.88
N ASP A 331 -2.66 70.93 -26.72
CA ASP A 331 -3.86 71.41 -25.95
C ASP A 331 -5.10 70.48 -25.76
N GLU A 332 -5.44 70.16 -24.50
CA GLU A 332 -6.63 70.65 -23.71
C GLU A 332 -7.99 70.16 -24.28
N GLU A 333 -8.85 69.37 -23.61
CA GLU A 333 -9.55 69.56 -22.31
C GLU A 333 -10.37 68.29 -21.93
N ASP A 334 -10.58 68.10 -20.62
CA ASP A 334 -11.69 67.44 -19.88
C ASP A 334 -12.21 66.02 -20.19
N GLU A 335 -12.10 65.09 -19.22
CA GLU A 335 -13.26 64.47 -18.52
C GLU A 335 -12.87 63.41 -17.46
N HIS A 336 -13.55 63.54 -16.30
CA HIS A 336 -14.02 62.51 -15.37
C HIS A 336 -13.10 61.52 -14.61
N ASP A 337 -13.35 61.57 -13.29
CA ASP A 337 -12.92 60.74 -12.16
C ASP A 337 -13.16 59.22 -12.35
N SER A 338 -12.11 58.40 -12.16
CA SER A 338 -12.15 56.94 -11.91
C SER A 338 -10.79 56.43 -11.38
N PRO A 339 -10.76 55.39 -10.52
CA PRO A 339 -9.68 55.17 -9.56
C PRO A 339 -8.45 54.45 -10.13
N VAL A 340 -7.28 54.98 -9.76
CA VAL A 340 -5.95 54.35 -9.58
C VAL A 340 -5.63 53.12 -10.44
N GLU A 341 -4.83 53.33 -11.48
CA GLU A 341 -4.11 52.30 -12.24
C GLU A 341 -3.29 51.36 -11.35
N ASP A 342 -3.38 50.06 -11.68
CA ASP A 342 -2.47 48.99 -11.28
C ASP A 342 -1.01 49.45 -11.36
N GLN A 343 -0.39 49.71 -10.21
CA GLN A 343 1.06 49.67 -10.14
C GLN A 343 1.51 48.23 -10.33
N PRO A 344 2.44 47.94 -11.26
CA PRO A 344 3.01 46.61 -11.36
C PRO A 344 3.71 46.30 -10.04
N GLU A 345 3.22 45.30 -9.30
CA GLU A 345 3.90 44.76 -8.13
C GLU A 345 5.37 44.58 -8.47
N LYS A 346 6.26 45.27 -7.73
CA LYS A 346 7.71 45.12 -7.88
C LYS A 346 8.08 43.68 -7.57
N VAL A 347 8.19 42.84 -8.60
CA VAL A 347 8.68 41.46 -8.49
C VAL A 347 10.01 41.50 -7.74
N LYS A 348 10.03 40.98 -6.50
CA LYS A 348 11.25 40.89 -5.69
C LYS A 348 12.31 40.16 -6.52
N LYS A 349 13.49 40.78 -6.66
CA LYS A 349 14.59 40.21 -7.45
C LYS A 349 14.96 38.82 -6.92
N PRO A 350 14.99 37.77 -7.75
CA PRO A 350 15.26 36.41 -7.29
C PRO A 350 16.71 36.27 -6.80
N LYS A 351 16.92 35.42 -5.79
CA LYS A 351 18.23 35.24 -5.14
C LYS A 351 19.06 34.22 -5.91
N LYS A 352 20.33 34.51 -6.18
CA LYS A 352 21.26 33.56 -6.82
C LYS A 352 21.66 32.46 -5.82
N VAL A 353 21.47 31.21 -6.21
CA VAL A 353 21.72 30.01 -5.39
C VAL A 353 22.44 28.93 -6.19
N TYR A 354 22.93 27.91 -5.49
CA TYR A 354 23.61 26.75 -6.05
C TYR A 354 22.94 25.46 -5.56
N CYS A 355 22.45 24.67 -6.51
CA CYS A 355 21.77 23.41 -6.25
C CYS A 355 22.76 22.26 -6.36
N TYR A 356 23.10 21.62 -5.24
CA TYR A 356 23.99 20.46 -5.18
C TYR A 356 23.18 19.16 -5.16
N ILE A 357 23.48 18.23 -6.04
CA ILE A 357 22.81 16.92 -6.10
C ILE A 357 23.80 15.82 -5.73
N SER A 358 23.34 14.87 -4.93
CA SER A 358 24.05 13.65 -4.56
C SER A 358 23.06 12.48 -4.59
N PRO A 359 23.53 11.22 -4.52
CA PRO A 359 22.63 10.08 -4.38
C PRO A 359 21.69 10.14 -3.16
N LYS A 360 22.02 10.93 -2.13
CA LYS A 360 21.21 11.04 -0.90
C LYS A 360 20.25 12.22 -0.91
N GLN A 361 20.67 13.36 -1.44
CA GLN A 361 19.96 14.64 -1.28
C GLN A 361 20.27 15.64 -2.40
N LEU A 362 19.30 16.53 -2.63
CA LEU A 362 19.43 17.81 -3.32
C LEU A 362 19.48 18.93 -2.27
N SER A 363 20.54 19.75 -2.25
CA SER A 363 20.65 20.90 -1.33
C SER A 363 20.78 22.20 -2.08
N VAL A 364 19.99 23.20 -1.70
CA VAL A 364 20.03 24.56 -2.24
C VAL A 364 20.83 25.43 -1.30
N LYS A 365 21.91 26.05 -1.79
CA LYS A 365 22.83 26.85 -0.99
C LYS A 365 23.02 28.24 -1.57
N GLU A 366 23.14 29.21 -0.68
CA GLU A 366 23.61 30.56 -0.99
C GLU A 366 25.05 30.71 -0.49
N PHE A 367 25.86 31.58 -1.07
CA PHE A 367 27.21 31.84 -0.58
C PHE A 367 27.29 33.22 0.06
N TYR A 368 27.47 33.25 1.38
CA TYR A 368 27.76 34.48 2.10
C TYR A 368 29.19 34.93 1.78
N LEU A 369 29.35 36.21 1.42
CA LEU A 369 30.62 36.80 0.98
C LEU A 369 31.33 36.02 -0.14
N LYS A 370 30.59 35.23 -0.93
CA LYS A 370 31.11 34.32 -1.98
C LYS A 370 32.03 33.20 -1.49
N ILE A 371 32.17 32.98 -0.18
CA ILE A 371 33.13 32.02 0.38
C ILE A 371 32.44 30.99 1.28
N ILE A 372 31.46 31.41 2.08
CA ILE A 372 30.84 30.53 3.09
C ILE A 372 29.50 30.01 2.55
N PRO A 373 29.37 28.70 2.25
CA PRO A 373 28.11 28.13 1.78
C PRO A 373 27.10 28.05 2.93
N TRP A 374 26.02 28.81 2.82
CA TRP A 374 24.85 28.73 3.68
C TRP A 374 23.80 27.82 3.03
N ARG A 375 23.39 26.78 3.73
CA ARG A 375 22.37 25.85 3.24
C ARG A 375 20.98 26.41 3.54
N LEU A 376 20.20 26.66 2.49
CA LEU A 376 18.83 27.17 2.60
C LEU A 376 17.82 26.03 2.68
N PHE A 377 17.89 25.11 1.71
CA PHE A 377 16.95 23.99 1.61
C PHE A 377 17.69 22.67 1.40
N THR A 378 17.08 21.58 1.81
CA THR A 378 17.57 20.23 1.51
C THR A 378 16.38 19.32 1.33
N PHE A 379 16.42 18.62 0.20
CA PHE A 379 15.44 17.63 -0.22
C PHE A 379 16.15 16.29 -0.33
N ARG A 380 15.44 15.22 -0.02
CA ARG A 380 15.95 13.88 -0.19
C ARG A 380 15.84 13.44 -1.64
N VAL A 381 16.70 12.53 -2.07
CA VAL A 381 16.48 11.80 -3.33
C VAL A 381 15.65 10.55 -3.03
N CYS A 382 14.34 10.73 -2.89
CA CYS A 382 13.35 9.68 -2.67
C CYS A 382 12.05 9.96 -3.47
N PRO A 383 11.13 8.98 -3.60
CA PRO A 383 9.89 9.17 -4.35
C PRO A 383 8.98 10.29 -3.83
N GLY A 384 9.07 10.64 -2.53
CA GLY A 384 8.28 11.70 -1.91
C GLY A 384 8.72 13.13 -2.29
N THR A 385 9.89 13.32 -2.88
CA THR A 385 10.30 14.63 -3.40
C THR A 385 9.85 14.77 -4.86
N LYS A 386 8.85 15.63 -5.10
CA LYS A 386 8.21 15.83 -6.40
C LYS A 386 8.73 17.09 -7.07
N PHE A 387 8.84 17.02 -8.41
CA PHE A 387 9.27 18.13 -9.25
C PHE A 387 8.11 18.52 -10.15
N THR A 388 7.71 19.79 -10.10
CA THR A 388 6.72 20.36 -11.04
C THR A 388 7.45 21.25 -12.03
N TYR A 389 7.26 21.02 -13.32
CA TYR A 389 7.99 21.70 -14.38
C TYR A 389 7.20 22.87 -14.95
N TYR A 390 7.86 24.01 -15.10
CA TYR A 390 7.25 25.23 -15.62
C TYR A 390 8.09 25.83 -16.76
N GLY A 391 7.53 26.85 -17.40
CA GLY A 391 8.13 27.58 -18.52
C GLY A 391 9.31 28.49 -18.12
N PRO A 392 9.76 29.36 -19.03
CA PRO A 392 10.83 30.31 -18.75
C PRO A 392 10.43 31.37 -17.71
N ASP A 393 11.34 31.70 -16.79
CA ASP A 393 11.14 32.77 -15.80
C ASP A 393 11.14 34.17 -16.45
N PRO A 394 10.47 35.17 -15.86
CA PRO A 394 10.32 36.48 -16.49
C PRO A 394 11.64 37.27 -16.61
N VAL A 395 12.64 36.98 -15.76
CA VAL A 395 13.87 37.78 -15.59
C VAL A 395 15.02 37.25 -16.44
N HIS A 396 15.39 35.98 -16.28
CA HIS A 396 16.52 35.33 -16.94
C HIS A 396 16.12 34.50 -18.16
N LYS A 397 14.80 34.27 -18.35
CA LYS A 397 14.25 33.43 -19.41
C LYS A 397 14.77 31.98 -19.36
N TYR A 398 15.15 31.50 -18.18
CA TYR A 398 15.52 30.10 -17.97
C TYR A 398 14.31 29.30 -17.50
N LEU A 399 14.29 28.00 -17.81
CA LEU A 399 13.20 27.13 -17.39
C LEU A 399 13.13 27.03 -15.87
N THR A 400 11.91 27.05 -15.33
CA THR A 400 11.67 26.90 -13.90
C THR A 400 11.17 25.51 -13.54
N LEU A 401 11.39 25.15 -12.27
CA LEU A 401 10.73 24.02 -11.61
C LEU A 401 10.43 24.37 -10.16
N VAL A 402 9.45 23.69 -9.57
CA VAL A 402 9.18 23.69 -8.13
C VAL A 402 9.59 22.34 -7.57
N VAL A 403 10.33 22.37 -6.47
CA VAL A 403 10.66 21.17 -5.68
C VAL A 403 9.80 21.17 -4.43
N ASP A 404 9.07 20.08 -4.21
CA ASP A 404 8.22 19.88 -3.05
C ASP A 404 8.51 18.54 -2.39
N ASP A 405 8.60 18.52 -1.06
CA ASP A 405 8.73 17.31 -0.24
C ASP A 405 7.57 17.15 0.77
N GLY A 406 6.57 18.02 0.73
CA GLY A 406 5.44 18.04 1.64
C GLY A 406 5.78 18.43 3.08
N ILE A 407 7.05 18.70 3.40
CA ILE A 407 7.53 18.99 4.76
C ILE A 407 7.83 20.48 4.93
N GLN A 408 8.47 21.09 3.94
CA GLN A 408 8.79 22.52 3.93
C GLN A 408 8.01 23.25 2.82
N PRO A 409 7.91 24.59 2.86
CA PRO A 409 7.31 25.34 1.76
C PRO A 409 7.96 24.97 0.42
N PRO A 410 7.18 24.75 -0.65
CA PRO A 410 7.74 24.38 -1.94
C PRO A 410 8.75 25.42 -2.43
N VAL A 411 9.77 24.98 -3.14
CA VAL A 411 10.90 25.83 -3.54
C VAL A 411 10.93 25.99 -5.05
N GLU A 412 10.67 27.20 -5.52
CA GLU A 412 10.74 27.55 -6.93
C GLU A 412 12.16 27.94 -7.36
N LEU A 413 12.67 27.26 -8.40
CA LEU A 413 14.02 27.41 -8.92
C LEU A 413 13.99 27.67 -10.44
N SER A 414 14.63 28.75 -10.87
CA SER A 414 14.98 29.00 -12.28
C SER A 414 16.41 28.55 -12.55
N CYS A 415 16.62 27.69 -13.56
CA CYS A 415 17.94 27.10 -13.84
C CYS A 415 18.16 26.94 -15.35
N LYS A 416 19.33 27.36 -15.86
CA LYS A 416 19.69 27.20 -17.28
C LYS A 416 19.72 25.73 -17.69
N ASP A 417 20.31 24.88 -16.84
CA ASP A 417 20.48 23.44 -17.05
C ASP A 417 19.40 22.63 -16.33
N ARG A 418 18.18 23.19 -16.21
CA ARG A 418 17.07 22.61 -15.43
C ARG A 418 16.80 21.14 -15.78
N ASN A 419 16.79 20.77 -17.06
CA ASN A 419 16.53 19.39 -17.49
C ASN A 419 17.64 18.43 -17.07
N ILE A 420 18.91 18.85 -17.12
CA ILE A 420 20.05 18.05 -16.65
C ILE A 420 19.96 17.88 -15.14
N MET A 421 19.63 18.95 -14.41
CA MET A 421 19.47 18.92 -12.96
C MET A 421 18.36 17.94 -12.56
N ALA A 422 17.18 18.04 -13.17
CA ALA A 422 16.06 17.15 -12.93
C ALA A 422 16.37 15.70 -13.33
N ALA A 423 16.90 15.46 -14.53
CA ALA A 423 17.27 14.11 -14.96
C ALA A 423 18.36 13.48 -14.06
N THR A 424 19.31 14.26 -13.57
CA THR A 424 20.33 13.77 -12.62
C THR A 424 19.68 13.33 -11.31
N PHE A 425 18.75 14.12 -10.77
CA PHE A 425 17.98 13.75 -9.58
C PHE A 425 17.20 12.44 -9.81
N ILE A 426 16.42 12.38 -10.90
CA ILE A 426 15.59 11.21 -11.24
C ILE A 426 16.42 9.96 -11.48
N ARG A 427 17.59 10.07 -12.11
CA ARG A 427 18.50 8.92 -12.29
C ARG A 427 19.07 8.41 -10.98
N PHE A 428 19.44 9.29 -10.04
CA PHE A 428 19.82 8.85 -8.70
C PHE A 428 18.66 8.18 -7.98
N LEU A 429 17.45 8.75 -8.08
CA LEU A 429 16.24 8.16 -7.51
C LEU A 429 15.99 6.73 -8.05
N HIS A 430 16.00 6.54 -9.36
CA HIS A 430 15.79 5.22 -9.98
C HIS A 430 16.84 4.20 -9.55
N LYS A 431 18.10 4.63 -9.41
CA LYS A 431 19.20 3.78 -8.91
C LYS A 431 19.00 3.42 -7.44
N ASN A 432 18.48 4.34 -6.63
CA ASN A 432 18.21 4.11 -5.21
C ASN A 432 17.07 3.11 -5.02
N ILE A 433 15.96 3.22 -5.78
CA ILE A 433 14.76 2.39 -5.58
C ILE A 433 14.74 1.10 -6.41
N GLY A 434 15.71 0.89 -7.30
CA GLY A 434 15.94 -0.40 -7.91
C GLY A 434 15.04 -0.79 -9.08
N GLY A 435 14.27 0.13 -9.65
CA GLY A 435 13.47 -0.15 -10.84
C GLY A 435 11.96 0.07 -10.71
N SER A 436 11.43 0.30 -9.51
CA SER A 436 9.98 0.37 -9.29
C SER A 436 9.63 1.11 -8.00
N GLU A 437 8.44 1.72 -7.98
CA GLU A 437 7.90 2.44 -6.84
C GLU A 437 6.99 1.59 -5.94
N THR A 438 6.62 0.36 -6.34
CA THR A 438 5.73 -0.46 -5.51
C THR A 438 6.44 -0.98 -4.26
N PHE A 439 5.71 -1.09 -3.15
CA PHE A 439 6.27 -1.61 -1.89
C PHE A 439 6.93 -2.99 -2.06
N GLN A 440 6.28 -3.93 -2.73
CA GLN A 440 6.83 -5.28 -2.92
C GLN A 440 8.11 -5.29 -3.77
N ASP A 441 8.20 -4.41 -4.77
CA ASP A 441 9.42 -4.28 -5.56
C ASP A 441 10.54 -3.62 -4.77
N LYS A 442 10.24 -2.56 -3.99
CA LYS A 442 11.19 -1.94 -3.04
C LYS A 442 11.72 -2.98 -2.04
N VAL A 443 10.85 -3.81 -1.46
CA VAL A 443 11.24 -4.91 -0.55
C VAL A 443 12.15 -5.90 -1.27
N SER A 444 11.78 -6.33 -2.47
CA SER A 444 12.55 -7.31 -3.25
C SER A 444 13.95 -6.78 -3.61
N PHE A 445 14.02 -5.50 -4.00
CA PHE A 445 15.27 -4.78 -4.24
C PHE A 445 16.11 -4.69 -2.96
N PHE A 446 15.54 -4.16 -1.87
CA PHE A 446 16.20 -4.03 -0.56
C PHE A 446 16.82 -5.34 -0.10
N GLN A 447 16.05 -6.43 -0.13
CA GLN A 447 16.53 -7.73 0.31
C GLN A 447 17.65 -8.27 -0.59
N ARG A 448 17.58 -8.04 -1.90
CA ARG A 448 18.64 -8.42 -2.85
C ARG A 448 19.95 -7.68 -2.56
N GLU A 449 19.88 -6.35 -2.41
CA GLU A 449 21.06 -5.54 -2.12
C GLU A 449 21.66 -5.88 -0.75
N LEU A 450 20.82 -6.11 0.25
CA LEU A 450 21.27 -6.51 1.58
C LEU A 450 21.99 -7.87 1.53
N ARG A 451 21.46 -8.86 0.80
CA ARG A 451 22.18 -10.13 0.57
C ARG A 451 23.51 -9.91 -0.14
N HIS A 452 23.56 -9.01 -1.13
CA HIS A 452 24.79 -8.71 -1.85
C HIS A 452 25.88 -8.10 -0.94
N ILE A 453 25.53 -7.14 -0.09
CA ILE A 453 26.44 -6.50 0.88
C ILE A 453 27.06 -7.54 1.83
N HIS A 454 26.26 -8.51 2.26
CA HIS A 454 26.69 -9.56 3.20
C HIS A 454 27.25 -10.80 2.50
N SER A 455 27.33 -10.84 1.16
CA SER A 455 27.74 -12.04 0.39
C SER A 455 29.12 -12.57 0.74
N LYS A 456 30.05 -11.69 1.14
CA LYS A 456 31.42 -12.05 1.55
C LYS A 456 31.52 -12.47 3.02
N ARG A 457 30.45 -12.34 3.80
CA ARG A 457 30.44 -12.67 5.24
C ARG A 457 29.95 -14.11 5.43
N PRO A 458 30.78 -15.02 5.94
CA PRO A 458 30.39 -16.42 6.05
C PRO A 458 29.31 -16.60 7.10
N ARG A 459 28.18 -17.21 6.70
CA ARG A 459 27.02 -17.49 7.57
C ARG A 459 27.23 -18.74 8.43
N THR A 460 28.37 -18.79 9.11
CA THR A 460 28.68 -19.84 10.09
C THR A 460 27.73 -19.77 11.27
N LYS A 461 27.65 -20.85 12.05
CA LYS A 461 26.82 -20.92 13.26
C LYS A 461 27.52 -20.19 14.42
N THR A 462 26.74 -19.51 15.25
CA THR A 462 27.22 -18.95 16.52
C THR A 462 26.20 -19.22 17.62
N CYS A 463 26.68 -19.72 18.76
CA CYS A 463 25.82 -20.12 19.88
C CYS A 463 25.59 -18.93 20.82
N LEU A 464 24.32 -18.65 21.14
CA LEU A 464 23.93 -17.65 22.14
C LEU A 464 23.34 -18.39 23.34
N LYS A 465 23.99 -18.27 24.50
CA LYS A 465 23.49 -18.85 25.76
C LYS A 465 22.66 -17.79 26.47
N ILE A 466 21.34 -18.00 26.50
CA ILE A 466 20.36 -17.01 26.96
C ILE A 466 19.68 -17.53 28.22
N THR A 467 19.49 -16.64 29.18
CA THR A 467 18.79 -16.94 30.43
C THR A 467 17.45 -16.21 30.40
N ARG A 468 16.33 -16.95 30.37
CA ARG A 468 14.98 -16.39 30.11
C ARG A 468 14.57 -15.26 31.04
N HIS A 469 14.85 -15.40 32.35
CA HIS A 469 14.50 -14.39 33.36
C HIS A 469 15.37 -13.11 33.30
N CYS A 470 16.51 -13.14 32.60
CA CYS A 470 17.41 -12.01 32.38
C CYS A 470 17.76 -11.90 30.90
N ILE A 471 16.76 -11.91 30.03
CA ILE A 471 16.97 -12.02 28.58
C ILE A 471 17.84 -10.89 28.03
N LEU A 472 17.63 -9.65 28.47
CA LEU A 472 18.36 -8.50 27.96
C LEU A 472 19.85 -8.56 28.36
N ASP A 473 20.13 -8.79 29.64
CA ASP A 473 21.49 -8.85 30.16
C ASP A 473 22.28 -10.04 29.60
N SER A 474 21.64 -11.22 29.53
CA SER A 474 22.28 -12.42 28.95
C SER A 474 22.51 -12.28 27.44
N SER A 475 21.62 -11.60 26.72
CA SER A 475 21.81 -11.28 25.30
C SER A 475 22.96 -10.30 25.10
N LEU A 476 22.99 -9.19 25.83
CA LEU A 476 24.09 -8.22 25.80
C LEU A 476 25.43 -8.86 26.12
N LYS A 477 25.48 -9.72 27.15
CA LYS A 477 26.68 -10.45 27.52
C LYS A 477 27.14 -11.39 26.40
N SER A 478 26.21 -12.12 25.78
CA SER A 478 26.51 -13.06 24.68
C SER A 478 27.00 -12.36 23.42
N THR A 479 26.52 -11.15 23.13
CA THR A 479 26.90 -10.40 21.92
C THR A 479 27.96 -9.32 22.16
N ARG A 480 28.46 -9.15 23.40
CA ARG A 480 29.33 -8.04 23.80
C ARG A 480 30.58 -7.88 22.93
N ASN A 481 31.16 -8.99 22.50
CA ASN A 481 32.41 -9.03 21.74
C ASN A 481 32.19 -9.36 20.25
N PHE A 482 30.95 -9.30 19.77
CA PHE A 482 30.65 -9.58 18.37
C PHE A 482 31.20 -8.47 17.48
N SER A 483 31.92 -8.88 16.44
CA SER A 483 32.18 -8.02 15.29
C SER A 483 30.94 -7.88 14.42
N VAL A 484 30.96 -6.92 13.50
CA VAL A 484 29.92 -6.76 12.48
C VAL A 484 29.72 -8.06 11.66
N SER A 485 30.78 -8.85 11.44
CA SER A 485 30.67 -10.14 10.75
C SER A 485 30.03 -11.23 11.61
N ASP A 486 30.19 -11.17 12.94
CA ASP A 486 29.53 -12.13 13.85
C ASP A 486 28.02 -11.91 13.88
N TRP A 487 27.57 -10.66 13.76
CA TRP A 487 26.15 -10.35 13.60
C TRP A 487 25.55 -10.90 12.29
N SER A 488 26.34 -11.18 11.27
CA SER A 488 25.89 -11.86 10.04
C SER A 488 25.82 -13.40 10.17
N LYS A 489 26.32 -13.99 11.26
CA LYS A 489 26.27 -15.44 11.50
C LYS A 489 24.85 -15.94 11.79
N ASN A 490 24.62 -17.23 11.61
CA ASN A 490 23.37 -17.87 11.99
C ASN A 490 23.33 -18.10 13.51
N PHE A 491 22.34 -17.51 14.19
CA PHE A 491 22.23 -17.59 15.65
C PHE A 491 21.59 -18.93 16.06
N GLU A 492 22.30 -19.71 16.88
CA GLU A 492 21.80 -20.90 17.55
C GLU A 492 21.56 -20.54 19.03
N VAL A 493 20.31 -20.18 19.32
CA VAL A 493 19.92 -19.77 20.67
C VAL A 493 19.69 -21.00 21.54
N VAL A 494 20.36 -21.04 22.69
CA VAL A 494 20.19 -22.04 23.73
C VAL A 494 19.65 -21.33 24.96
N PHE A 495 18.40 -21.57 25.29
CA PHE A 495 17.85 -21.17 26.59
C PHE A 495 18.41 -22.08 27.67
N GLN A 496 18.94 -21.48 28.73
CA GLN A 496 19.58 -22.22 29.81
C GLN A 496 18.56 -23.14 30.50
N ASP A 497 18.94 -24.40 30.69
CA ASP A 497 18.12 -25.44 31.34
C ASP A 497 16.83 -25.80 30.58
N GLU A 498 16.77 -25.52 29.28
CA GLU A 498 15.62 -25.85 28.40
C GLU A 498 16.06 -26.74 27.22
N GLU A 499 15.29 -27.79 26.94
CA GLU A 499 15.48 -28.63 25.75
C GLU A 499 14.71 -28.06 24.55
N ALA A 500 15.36 -28.04 23.38
CA ALA A 500 14.73 -27.60 22.13
C ALA A 500 14.84 -28.69 21.06
N LEU A 501 13.74 -28.92 20.33
CA LEU A 501 13.68 -29.89 19.22
C LEU A 501 14.35 -29.37 17.95
N ASP A 502 14.43 -28.04 17.79
CA ASP A 502 15.01 -27.38 16.64
C ASP A 502 15.78 -26.10 17.03
N TRP A 503 16.49 -25.51 16.06
CA TRP A 503 17.16 -24.21 16.23
C TRP A 503 16.32 -23.03 15.74
N GLY A 504 15.18 -23.29 15.09
CA GLY A 504 14.30 -22.28 14.50
C GLY A 504 13.36 -21.67 15.54
N GLY A 505 12.71 -22.51 16.35
CA GLY A 505 11.82 -22.11 17.43
C GLY A 505 12.50 -21.18 18.44
N PRO A 506 13.58 -21.62 19.11
CA PRO A 506 14.29 -20.79 20.09
C PRO A 506 14.80 -19.47 19.52
N ARG A 507 15.22 -19.45 18.25
CA ARG A 507 15.65 -18.21 17.58
C ARG A 507 14.50 -17.22 17.43
N ARG A 508 13.35 -17.67 16.90
CA ARG A 508 12.16 -16.82 16.72
C ARG A 508 11.68 -16.28 18.06
N GLU A 509 11.62 -17.14 19.06
CA GLU A 509 11.23 -16.75 20.42
C GLU A 509 12.20 -15.72 21.02
N TRP A 510 13.51 -15.91 20.85
CA TRP A 510 14.50 -14.93 21.31
C TRP A 510 14.30 -13.55 20.69
N PHE A 511 14.11 -13.46 19.37
CA PHE A 511 13.81 -12.19 18.71
C PHE A 511 12.55 -11.54 19.25
N GLU A 512 11.48 -12.33 19.44
CA GLU A 512 10.24 -11.82 20.01
C GLU A 512 10.42 -11.27 21.43
N LEU A 513 11.05 -12.04 22.32
CA LEU A 513 11.22 -11.66 23.72
C LEU A 513 12.21 -10.48 23.88
N VAL A 514 13.30 -10.45 23.10
CA VAL A 514 14.27 -9.35 23.17
C VAL A 514 13.67 -8.06 22.59
N CYS A 515 12.90 -8.13 21.50
CA CYS A 515 12.18 -6.97 20.97
C CYS A 515 11.16 -6.44 21.98
N LYS A 516 10.34 -7.31 22.57
CA LYS A 516 9.41 -6.93 23.64
C LYS A 516 10.15 -6.24 24.79
N THR A 517 11.25 -6.84 25.27
CA THR A 517 12.02 -6.26 26.38
C THR A 517 12.67 -4.93 26.02
N LEU A 518 13.13 -4.74 24.78
CA LEU A 518 13.79 -3.50 24.35
C LEU A 518 12.82 -2.35 24.08
N PHE A 519 11.68 -2.64 23.45
CA PHE A 519 10.78 -1.62 22.88
C PHE A 519 9.50 -1.43 23.67
N ASP A 520 9.17 -2.31 24.60
CA ASP A 520 8.13 -2.04 25.58
C ASP A 520 8.57 -0.94 26.56
N THR A 521 7.58 -0.24 27.10
CA THR A 521 7.72 0.85 28.06
C THR A 521 8.17 0.39 29.45
N THR A 522 8.01 -0.89 29.77
CA THR A 522 8.27 -1.45 31.11
C THR A 522 9.70 -1.17 31.60
N ASN A 523 10.72 -1.24 30.74
CA ASN A 523 12.10 -0.97 31.12
C ASN A 523 12.50 0.50 30.98
N GLN A 524 11.62 1.37 30.47
CA GLN A 524 11.84 2.81 30.25
C GLN A 524 12.95 3.17 29.25
N LEU A 525 13.46 2.23 28.44
CA LEU A 525 14.36 2.54 27.32
C LEU A 525 13.60 3.27 26.20
N PHE A 526 12.38 2.80 25.94
CA PHE A 526 11.38 3.49 25.14
C PHE A 526 10.24 3.93 26.06
N THR A 527 9.52 4.96 25.66
CA THR A 527 8.38 5.53 26.37
C THR A 527 7.23 5.78 25.41
N ARG A 528 6.07 6.14 25.93
CA ARG A 528 4.96 6.71 25.16
C ARG A 528 4.81 8.18 25.51
N PHE A 529 4.20 8.96 24.62
CA PHE A 529 3.83 10.34 24.91
C PHE A 529 2.58 10.43 25.79
N SER A 530 1.67 9.46 25.68
CA SER A 530 0.52 9.28 26.55
C SER A 530 0.59 7.95 27.31
N ASP A 531 -0.03 7.90 28.50
CA ASP A 531 -0.12 6.68 29.33
C ASP A 531 -1.12 5.63 28.78
N ASP A 532 -1.52 5.77 27.52
CA ASP A 532 -2.39 4.82 26.83
C ASP A 532 -1.61 3.56 26.41
N ASN A 533 -2.17 2.38 26.68
CA ASN A 533 -1.60 1.11 26.21
C ASN A 533 -1.55 0.97 24.68
N GLN A 534 -2.24 1.85 23.95
CA GLN A 534 -2.18 1.93 22.48
C GLN A 534 -1.14 2.90 21.97
N GLY A 535 -0.58 3.73 22.86
CA GLY A 535 0.44 4.70 22.50
C GLY A 535 1.61 4.03 21.78
N LEU A 536 2.04 4.67 20.70
CA LEU A 536 3.23 4.29 19.97
C LEU A 536 4.47 4.56 20.82
N VAL A 537 5.49 3.73 20.67
CA VAL A 537 6.71 3.81 21.47
C VAL A 537 7.76 4.69 20.80
N HIS A 538 8.40 5.54 21.59
CA HIS A 538 9.41 6.52 21.21
C HIS A 538 10.66 6.38 22.09
N PRO A 539 11.88 6.68 21.62
CA PRO A 539 13.06 6.71 22.49
C PRO A 539 12.87 7.62 23.70
N ASN A 540 13.31 7.19 24.88
CA ASN A 540 13.14 7.94 26.11
C ASN A 540 14.34 8.84 26.42
N ALA A 541 14.17 10.16 26.22
CA ALA A 541 15.16 11.17 26.60
C ALA A 541 15.40 11.25 28.11
N GLU A 542 14.38 10.92 28.93
CA GLU A 542 14.41 10.99 30.39
C GLU A 542 14.60 9.61 31.04
N ARG A 543 15.18 8.65 30.30
CA ARG A 543 15.41 7.29 30.79
C ARG A 543 16.27 7.24 32.07
N PRO A 544 16.12 6.21 32.90
CA PRO A 544 17.00 5.97 34.03
C PRO A 544 18.49 5.94 33.66
N VAL A 545 19.34 6.58 34.48
CA VAL A 545 20.78 6.77 34.22
C VAL A 545 21.56 5.46 33.98
N HIS A 546 21.07 4.33 34.53
CA HIS A 546 21.71 3.03 34.32
C HIS A 546 21.52 2.48 32.89
N LEU A 547 20.50 2.93 32.15
CA LEU A 547 20.25 2.57 30.75
C LEU A 547 21.12 3.44 29.84
N ARG A 548 22.31 2.94 29.53
CA ARG A 548 23.31 3.68 28.74
C ARG A 548 22.95 3.73 27.26
N LEU A 549 23.48 4.73 26.54
CA LEU A 549 23.30 4.90 25.09
C LEU A 549 23.68 3.66 24.25
N LYS A 550 24.62 2.84 24.72
CA LYS A 550 25.00 1.56 24.08
C LYS A 550 23.85 0.56 23.98
N LEU A 551 22.81 0.71 24.81
CA LEU A 551 21.63 -0.14 24.73
C LEU A 551 20.78 0.18 23.49
N TYR A 552 20.71 1.44 23.07
CA TYR A 552 20.13 1.81 21.77
C TYR A 552 20.98 1.27 20.61
N GLU A 553 22.31 1.32 20.73
CA GLU A 553 23.20 0.71 19.74
C GLU A 553 22.96 -0.81 19.62
N PHE A 554 22.74 -1.51 20.74
CA PHE A 554 22.33 -2.92 20.70
C PHE A 554 20.94 -3.10 20.08
N ALA A 555 19.95 -2.27 20.44
CA ALA A 555 18.62 -2.32 19.85
C ALA A 555 18.63 -2.12 18.33
N GLY A 556 19.43 -1.17 17.84
CA GLY A 556 19.66 -0.95 16.41
C GLY A 556 20.26 -2.18 15.73
N ARG A 557 21.23 -2.84 16.34
CA ARG A 557 21.79 -4.12 15.82
C ARG A 557 20.76 -5.23 15.78
N VAL A 558 19.92 -5.36 16.80
CA VAL A 558 18.82 -6.35 16.82
C VAL A 558 17.86 -6.09 15.66
N VAL A 559 17.47 -4.84 15.43
CA VAL A 559 16.60 -4.48 14.30
C VAL A 559 17.28 -4.73 12.95
N GLY A 560 18.54 -4.32 12.78
CA GLY A 560 19.32 -4.60 11.58
C GLY A 560 19.49 -6.10 11.33
N LYS A 561 19.59 -6.89 12.40
CA LYS A 561 19.63 -8.35 12.36
C LYS A 561 18.29 -8.94 11.92
N CYS A 562 17.15 -8.43 12.41
CA CYS A 562 15.83 -8.86 11.94
C CYS A 562 15.67 -8.63 10.43
N LEU A 563 16.05 -7.44 9.94
CA LEU A 563 16.01 -7.11 8.52
C LEU A 563 16.92 -8.02 7.67
N TYR A 564 18.15 -8.27 8.15
CA TYR A 564 19.09 -9.16 7.47
C TYR A 564 18.59 -10.61 7.40
N GLU A 565 18.09 -11.16 8.52
CA GLU A 565 17.52 -12.52 8.54
C GLU A 565 16.30 -12.64 7.63
N SER A 566 15.41 -11.64 7.65
CA SER A 566 14.23 -11.59 6.79
C SER A 566 14.57 -11.48 5.31
N ALA A 567 15.67 -10.82 4.95
CA ALA A 567 16.16 -10.76 3.58
C ALA A 567 16.65 -12.11 3.02
N LEU A 568 16.86 -13.12 3.85
CA LEU A 568 17.19 -14.48 3.40
C LEU A 568 15.95 -15.29 2.98
N GLY A 569 14.75 -14.79 3.28
CA GLY A 569 13.48 -15.35 2.84
C GLY A 569 13.00 -16.57 3.64
N GLY A 570 11.78 -17.02 3.32
CA GLY A 570 11.18 -18.26 3.82
C GLY A 570 11.13 -18.36 5.36
N ALA A 571 11.67 -19.45 5.89
CA ALA A 571 11.63 -19.82 7.32
C ALA A 571 12.49 -18.93 8.24
N TYR A 572 13.29 -18.01 7.68
CA TYR A 572 14.19 -17.14 8.45
C TYR A 572 13.58 -15.79 8.81
N LYS A 573 12.35 -15.49 8.35
CA LYS A 573 11.67 -14.22 8.62
C LYS A 573 11.62 -13.93 10.13
N GLN A 574 12.22 -12.81 10.53
CA GLN A 574 12.18 -12.30 11.91
C GLN A 574 11.56 -10.91 11.87
N MET A 575 10.47 -10.76 12.62
CA MET A 575 9.75 -9.49 12.72
C MET A 575 10.13 -8.76 13.99
N VAL A 576 10.25 -7.45 13.90
CA VAL A 576 10.37 -6.59 15.07
C VAL A 576 9.02 -6.53 15.76
N ARG A 577 9.00 -6.81 17.07
CA ARG A 577 7.81 -6.66 17.91
C ARG A 577 7.83 -5.29 18.59
N ALA A 578 7.36 -4.27 17.86
CA ALA A 578 7.24 -2.90 18.36
C ALA A 578 6.22 -2.11 17.52
N ARG A 579 5.55 -1.15 18.17
CA ARG A 579 4.67 -0.17 17.52
C ARG A 579 5.31 1.20 17.62
N PHE A 580 6.28 1.47 16.76
CA PHE A 580 7.09 2.70 16.81
C PHE A 580 6.27 3.93 16.40
N THR A 581 6.58 5.07 17.02
CA THR A 581 6.09 6.38 16.55
C THR A 581 6.52 6.67 15.11
N ARG A 582 5.68 7.38 14.36
CA ARG A 582 5.96 7.77 12.97
C ARG A 582 7.17 8.68 12.88
N SER A 583 7.32 9.62 13.82
CA SER A 583 8.51 10.47 13.90
C SER A 583 9.81 9.68 14.11
N PHE A 584 9.80 8.58 14.89
CA PHE A 584 10.98 7.75 15.06
C PHE A 584 11.32 6.97 13.79
N LEU A 585 10.32 6.44 13.09
CA LEU A 585 10.51 5.79 11.80
C LEU A 585 11.05 6.79 10.75
N ALA A 586 10.48 8.00 10.70
CA ALA A 586 10.97 9.11 9.89
C ALA A 586 12.44 9.44 10.19
N GLN A 587 12.83 9.48 11.47
CA GLN A 587 14.23 9.68 11.87
C GLN A 587 15.16 8.54 11.42
N ILE A 588 14.70 7.27 11.47
CA ILE A 588 15.49 6.13 11.00
C ILE A 588 15.84 6.27 9.53
N ILE A 589 14.86 6.66 8.71
CA ILE A 589 15.12 6.90 7.29
C ILE A 589 15.83 8.22 7.09
N GLY A 590 15.73 9.19 7.99
CA GLY A 590 16.42 10.49 8.01
C GLY A 590 15.59 11.66 7.46
N LEU A 591 14.27 11.56 7.52
CA LEU A 591 13.34 12.65 7.17
C LEU A 591 13.33 13.71 8.27
N ARG A 592 12.90 14.92 7.90
CA ARG A 592 12.70 16.02 8.85
C ARG A 592 11.37 15.84 9.56
N MET A 593 11.29 16.37 10.79
CA MET A 593 10.04 16.31 11.54
C MET A 593 9.02 17.31 10.99
N ASN A 594 7.77 16.86 10.94
CA ASN A 594 6.62 17.66 10.56
C ASN A 594 5.59 17.62 11.71
N TYR A 595 4.84 18.72 11.90
CA TYR A 595 3.81 18.78 12.94
C TYR A 595 2.73 17.68 12.79
N LYS A 596 2.51 17.17 11.58
CA LYS A 596 1.55 16.09 11.31
C LYS A 596 1.85 14.81 12.11
N TYR A 597 3.12 14.54 12.46
CA TYR A 597 3.46 13.36 13.26
C TYR A 597 2.86 13.41 14.68
N PHE A 598 2.56 14.60 15.22
CA PHE A 598 1.86 14.69 16.50
C PHE A 598 0.47 14.03 16.45
N GLU A 599 -0.22 14.05 15.31
CA GLU A 599 -1.54 13.42 15.18
C GLU A 599 -1.52 11.92 15.49
N THR A 600 -0.39 11.25 15.23
CA THR A 600 -0.20 9.83 15.52
C THR A 600 0.59 9.57 16.80
N ASP A 601 1.61 10.40 17.08
CA ASP A 601 2.61 10.13 18.12
C ASP A 601 2.19 10.70 19.48
N ASP A 602 1.59 11.89 19.50
CA ASP A 602 1.14 12.62 20.69
C ASP A 602 -0.21 13.30 20.42
N GLN A 603 -1.24 12.47 20.38
CA GLN A 603 -2.59 12.84 19.97
C GLN A 603 -3.20 13.95 20.84
N GLU A 604 -2.88 13.93 22.14
CA GLU A 604 -3.36 14.92 23.09
C GLU A 604 -2.72 16.29 22.80
N PHE A 605 -1.40 16.34 22.62
CA PHE A 605 -0.70 17.57 22.25
C PHE A 605 -1.16 18.12 20.89
N TYR A 606 -1.40 17.22 19.92
CA TYR A 606 -1.94 17.61 18.62
C TYR A 606 -3.28 18.35 18.77
N LYS A 607 -4.24 17.75 19.50
CA LYS A 607 -5.57 18.35 19.71
C LYS A 607 -5.50 19.65 20.51
N MET A 608 -4.74 19.67 21.60
CA MET A 608 -4.74 20.80 22.55
C MET A 608 -3.95 22.02 22.08
N LYS A 609 -2.89 21.83 21.28
CA LYS A 609 -2.01 22.93 20.86
C LYS A 609 -1.92 23.07 19.35
N VAL A 610 -1.64 21.98 18.63
CA VAL A 610 -1.38 22.04 17.18
C VAL A 610 -2.63 22.44 16.40
N CYS A 611 -3.77 21.77 16.63
CA CYS A 611 -5.03 22.10 15.97
C CYS A 611 -5.51 23.52 16.29
N VAL A 612 -5.30 24.00 17.52
CA VAL A 612 -5.66 25.36 17.92
C VAL A 612 -4.88 26.38 17.09
N ILE A 613 -3.57 26.19 16.95
CA ILE A 613 -2.70 27.08 16.15
C ILE A 613 -3.05 27.01 14.66
N LEU A 614 -3.34 25.81 14.13
CA LEU A 614 -3.69 25.62 12.71
C LEU A 614 -4.99 26.36 12.36
N ASN A 615 -6.02 26.21 13.19
CA ASN A 615 -7.39 26.60 12.86
C ASN A 615 -7.78 28.00 13.36
N ASN A 616 -6.94 28.68 14.12
CA ASN A 616 -7.23 30.02 14.66
C ASN A 616 -6.17 31.04 14.22
N ASP A 617 -6.52 32.32 14.37
CA ASP A 617 -5.56 33.42 14.31
C ASP A 617 -4.66 33.38 15.55
N VAL A 618 -3.35 33.45 15.34
CA VAL A 618 -2.34 33.32 16.42
C VAL A 618 -1.80 34.66 16.91
N SER A 619 -2.24 35.78 16.32
CA SER A 619 -1.69 37.12 16.59
C SER A 619 -1.85 37.57 18.05
N GLU A 620 -2.87 37.06 18.75
CA GLU A 620 -3.17 37.36 20.15
C GLU A 620 -2.74 36.24 21.13
N MET A 621 -2.04 35.20 20.64
CA MET A 621 -1.65 34.06 21.48
C MET A 621 -0.29 34.24 22.18
N ASP A 622 0.39 35.37 21.96
CA ASP A 622 1.72 35.70 22.50
C ASP A 622 2.76 34.57 22.34
N LEU A 623 2.62 33.78 21.27
CA LEU A 623 3.53 32.69 20.95
C LEU A 623 4.84 33.26 20.38
N VAL A 624 5.95 32.71 20.83
CA VAL A 624 7.30 32.99 20.29
C VAL A 624 7.95 31.70 19.80
N PHE A 625 9.02 31.80 19.03
CA PHE A 625 9.80 30.63 18.56
C PHE A 625 10.68 30.04 19.68
N ALA A 626 10.10 29.80 20.86
CA ALA A 626 10.72 29.15 22.00
C ALA A 626 9.69 28.30 22.76
N GLU A 627 10.18 27.25 23.43
CA GLU A 627 9.36 26.38 24.26
C GLU A 627 9.79 26.45 25.73
N GLU A 628 8.82 26.61 26.61
CA GLU A 628 9.01 26.59 28.05
C GLU A 628 8.89 25.16 28.59
N LYS A 629 9.93 24.67 29.27
CA LYS A 629 9.93 23.40 29.99
C LYS A 629 9.66 23.66 31.47
N TYR A 630 8.63 23.00 31.99
CA TYR A 630 8.23 23.07 33.40
C TYR A 630 8.57 21.76 34.12
N SER A 631 8.97 21.87 35.38
CA SER A 631 9.18 20.75 36.30
C SER A 631 7.86 20.09 36.68
N LYS A 632 7.92 18.87 37.26
CA LYS A 632 6.74 18.21 37.85
C LYS A 632 6.08 19.02 38.97
N SER A 633 6.81 19.94 39.60
CA SER A 633 6.31 20.90 40.59
C SER A 633 5.70 22.17 39.98
N GLY A 634 5.63 22.29 38.65
CA GLY A 634 5.07 23.45 37.95
C GLY A 634 5.99 24.67 37.87
N GLN A 635 7.26 24.56 38.25
CA GLN A 635 8.25 25.64 38.11
C GLN A 635 8.88 25.62 36.72
N LEU A 636 9.05 26.78 36.11
CA LEU A 636 9.78 26.94 34.85
C LEU A 636 11.25 26.51 35.05
N GLU A 637 11.65 25.42 34.40
CA GLU A 637 13.02 24.92 34.45
C GLU A 637 13.90 25.58 33.39
N LYS A 638 13.37 25.72 32.17
CA LYS A 638 14.16 26.16 31.02
C LYS A 638 13.27 26.72 29.92
N VAL A 639 13.76 27.76 29.24
CA VAL A 639 13.24 28.21 27.95
C VAL A 639 14.20 27.73 26.86
N VAL A 640 13.69 26.99 25.88
CA VAL A 640 14.46 26.46 24.77
C VAL A 640 14.04 27.16 23.49
N GLU A 641 14.92 27.98 22.93
CA GLU A 641 14.66 28.61 21.64
C GLU A 641 14.69 27.58 20.51
N LEU A 642 13.67 27.59 19.65
CA LEU A 642 13.55 26.70 18.50
C LEU A 642 14.46 27.12 17.33
N ILE A 643 14.78 28.41 17.28
CA ILE A 643 15.74 29.05 16.38
C ILE A 643 16.56 30.07 17.18
N SER A 644 17.72 30.48 16.67
CA SER A 644 18.55 31.49 17.33
C SER A 644 17.80 32.82 17.49
N GLY A 645 17.67 33.32 18.72
CA GLY A 645 16.89 34.53 19.02
C GLY A 645 15.38 34.30 18.90
N GLY A 646 14.94 33.04 18.92
CA GLY A 646 13.56 32.65 18.73
C GLY A 646 12.62 33.20 19.81
N ALA A 647 13.12 33.46 21.01
CA ALA A 647 12.31 34.05 22.08
C ALA A 647 11.91 35.52 21.80
N GLN A 648 12.53 36.19 20.82
CA GLN A 648 12.16 37.54 20.38
C GLN A 648 11.35 37.56 19.08
N ILE A 649 11.12 36.40 18.47
CA ILE A 649 10.40 36.29 17.20
C ILE A 649 8.97 35.85 17.52
N ALA A 650 8.02 36.74 17.29
CA ALA A 650 6.60 36.45 17.47
C ALA A 650 6.09 35.51 16.37
N VAL A 651 5.22 34.58 16.75
CA VAL A 651 4.48 33.73 15.83
C VAL A 651 3.27 34.49 15.30
N ASN A 652 3.09 34.47 13.98
CA ASN A 652 1.98 35.11 13.28
C ASN A 652 1.40 34.14 12.23
N ASN A 653 0.31 34.51 11.55
CA ASN A 653 -0.34 33.62 10.58
C ASN A 653 0.55 33.24 9.38
N GLU A 654 1.50 34.09 9.01
CA GLU A 654 2.44 33.82 7.90
C GLU A 654 3.50 32.79 8.29
N ASN A 655 3.92 32.77 9.56
CA ASN A 655 5.03 31.94 10.03
C ASN A 655 4.61 30.76 10.94
N LYS A 656 3.32 30.63 11.30
CA LYS A 656 2.84 29.59 12.23
C LYS A 656 3.14 28.16 11.78
N MET A 657 3.12 27.89 10.48
CA MET A 657 3.50 26.58 9.93
C MET A 657 4.98 26.25 10.18
N HIS A 658 5.85 27.26 10.06
CA HIS A 658 7.27 27.11 10.35
C HIS A 658 7.51 26.85 11.84
N TYR A 659 6.82 27.60 12.71
CA TYR A 659 6.84 27.37 14.16
C TYR A 659 6.42 25.94 14.53
N LEU A 660 5.30 25.45 13.98
CA LEU A 660 4.80 24.10 14.25
C LEU A 660 5.78 23.00 13.83
N ASN A 661 6.42 23.14 12.66
CA ASN A 661 7.43 22.19 12.20
C ASN A 661 8.69 22.20 13.07
N LEU A 662 9.14 23.38 13.53
CA LEU A 662 10.27 23.48 14.45
C LEU A 662 9.94 22.90 15.83
N LEU A 663 8.71 23.09 16.30
CA LEU A 663 8.21 22.51 17.54
C LEU A 663 8.22 20.97 17.45
N ALA A 664 7.80 20.40 16.33
CA ALA A 664 7.92 18.97 16.04
C ALA A 664 9.38 18.50 16.02
N GLN A 665 10.26 19.24 15.34
CA GLN A 665 11.70 18.95 15.29
C GLN A 665 12.35 18.94 16.68
N TYR A 666 11.92 19.84 17.56
CA TYR A 666 12.43 19.88 18.93
C TYR A 666 11.88 18.70 19.76
N ARG A 667 10.56 18.58 19.88
CA ARG A 667 9.91 17.59 20.79
C ARG A 667 10.09 16.13 20.36
N LEU A 668 10.07 15.86 19.05
CA LEU A 668 10.08 14.48 18.52
C LEU A 668 11.46 13.98 18.10
N ALA A 669 12.46 14.86 17.96
CA ALA A 669 13.78 14.45 17.46
C ALA A 669 14.94 15.06 18.25
N SER A 670 14.96 16.38 18.47
CA SER A 670 16.12 17.03 19.09
C SER A 670 16.38 16.57 20.52
N GLN A 671 15.32 16.26 21.28
CA GLN A 671 15.43 15.74 22.64
C GLN A 671 16.00 14.32 22.73
N VAL A 672 15.87 13.52 21.66
CA VAL A 672 16.28 12.12 21.60
C VAL A 672 17.43 11.88 20.61
N ARG A 673 18.12 12.95 20.20
CA ARG A 673 19.12 12.89 19.12
C ARG A 673 20.21 11.87 19.43
N ASP A 674 20.76 11.88 20.63
CA ASP A 674 21.89 11.03 21.00
C ASP A 674 21.46 9.54 21.04
N GLU A 675 20.23 9.26 21.48
CA GLU A 675 19.60 7.93 21.51
C GLU A 675 19.41 7.39 20.10
N VAL A 676 18.82 8.20 19.22
CA VAL A 676 18.58 7.87 17.82
C VAL A 676 19.89 7.69 17.05
N GLU A 677 20.90 8.52 17.28
CA GLU A 677 22.22 8.38 16.66
C GLU A 677 22.89 7.05 17.04
N HIS A 678 22.78 6.63 18.31
CA HIS A 678 23.31 5.33 18.74
C HIS A 678 22.50 4.17 18.17
N PHE A 679 21.17 4.29 18.11
CA PHE A 679 20.33 3.30 17.45
C PHE A 679 20.72 3.13 15.97
N LEU A 680 20.81 4.23 15.23
CA LEU A 680 21.23 4.26 13.84
C LEU A 680 22.64 3.70 13.65
N LYS A 681 23.58 4.01 14.55
CA LYS A 681 24.93 3.45 14.51
C LYS A 681 24.90 1.92 14.55
N GLY A 682 24.12 1.32 15.44
CA GLY A 682 23.95 -0.14 15.52
C GLY A 682 23.25 -0.73 14.30
N LEU A 683 22.18 -0.08 13.82
CA LEU A 683 21.43 -0.50 12.64
C LEU A 683 22.31 -0.48 11.37
N ASN A 684 23.06 0.59 11.19
CA ASN A 684 23.87 0.86 9.99
C ASN A 684 25.10 -0.05 9.85
N GLU A 685 25.48 -0.79 10.89
CA GLU A 685 26.49 -1.86 10.79
C GLU A 685 26.01 -3.04 9.94
N LEU A 686 24.70 -3.31 9.96
CA LEU A 686 24.08 -4.39 9.18
C LEU A 686 23.36 -3.88 7.94
N VAL A 687 22.66 -2.76 8.02
CA VAL A 687 21.82 -2.25 6.94
C VAL A 687 22.27 -0.84 6.57
N PRO A 688 22.91 -0.62 5.42
CA PRO A 688 23.32 0.73 5.02
C PRO A 688 22.13 1.71 4.98
N GLU A 689 22.32 2.88 5.58
CA GLU A 689 21.31 3.95 5.71
C GLU A 689 20.57 4.26 4.40
N ASN A 690 21.30 4.30 3.28
CA ASN A 690 20.72 4.63 1.97
C ASN A 690 19.74 3.58 1.44
N LEU A 691 19.80 2.33 1.91
CA LEU A 691 18.87 1.29 1.49
C LEU A 691 17.50 1.41 2.15
N LEU A 692 17.41 2.00 3.35
CA LEU A 692 16.14 2.22 4.03
C LEU A 692 15.43 3.48 3.51
N ALA A 693 16.16 4.44 2.96
CA ALA A 693 15.63 5.70 2.45
C ALA A 693 14.68 5.57 1.24
N ILE A 694 14.52 4.36 0.68
CA ILE A 694 13.58 4.06 -0.41
C ILE A 694 12.13 3.88 0.10
N PHE A 695 11.98 3.64 1.40
CA PHE A 695 10.70 3.45 2.07
C PHE A 695 10.25 4.74 2.74
N ASP A 696 8.95 4.98 2.76
CA ASP A 696 8.33 5.94 3.69
C ASP A 696 8.20 5.35 5.11
N GLU A 697 7.63 6.11 6.06
CA GLU A 697 7.50 5.65 7.46
C GLU A 697 6.53 4.47 7.60
N ASN A 698 5.49 4.41 6.78
CA ASN A 698 4.47 3.36 6.82
C ASN A 698 4.99 2.06 6.19
N GLU A 699 5.66 2.17 5.05
CA GLU A 699 6.37 1.07 4.40
C GLU A 699 7.50 0.54 5.28
N LEU A 700 8.23 1.41 5.99
CA LEU A 700 9.28 0.99 6.93
C LEU A 700 8.70 0.18 8.09
N GLU A 701 7.56 0.60 8.65
CA GLU A 701 6.85 -0.22 9.65
C GLU A 701 6.48 -1.58 9.08
N LEU A 702 5.89 -1.65 7.88
CA LEU A 702 5.53 -2.93 7.23
C LEU A 702 6.76 -3.82 6.99
N LEU A 703 7.90 -3.24 6.60
CA LEU A 703 9.15 -3.95 6.41
C LEU A 703 9.70 -4.53 7.72
N LEU A 704 9.65 -3.76 8.81
CA LEU A 704 10.18 -4.14 10.12
C LEU A 704 9.27 -5.13 10.87
N CYS A 705 7.97 -4.83 10.86
CA CYS A 705 6.98 -5.38 11.76
C CYS A 705 6.02 -6.36 11.04
N GLY A 706 5.99 -6.31 9.71
CA GLY A 706 5.09 -7.11 8.88
C GLY A 706 3.68 -6.53 8.74
N THR A 707 2.84 -7.24 7.98
CA THR A 707 1.43 -6.91 7.76
C THR A 707 0.50 -7.36 8.90
N GLY A 708 1.02 -8.18 9.83
CA GLY A 708 0.18 -8.91 10.80
C GLY A 708 -0.72 -9.95 10.13
N ASP A 709 -1.55 -10.59 10.95
CA ASP A 709 -2.64 -11.47 10.54
C ASP A 709 -3.96 -10.81 10.97
N ILE A 710 -4.47 -9.90 10.14
CA ILE A 710 -5.68 -9.13 10.44
C ILE A 710 -6.90 -9.99 10.11
N ASP A 711 -7.67 -10.33 11.14
CA ASP A 711 -8.96 -11.03 11.00
C ASP A 711 -10.09 -10.03 10.72
N VAL A 712 -10.64 -10.11 9.52
CA VAL A 712 -11.76 -9.24 9.08
C VAL A 712 -13.03 -9.50 9.88
N GLN A 713 -13.23 -10.72 10.40
CA GLN A 713 -14.38 -11.02 11.25
C GLN A 713 -14.24 -10.36 12.63
N ASP A 714 -13.05 -10.42 13.23
CA ASP A 714 -12.75 -9.71 14.48
C ASP A 714 -12.91 -8.20 14.30
N PHE A 715 -12.40 -7.67 13.19
CA PHE A 715 -12.55 -6.26 12.83
C PHE A 715 -14.03 -5.86 12.77
N LYS A 716 -14.83 -6.62 12.02
CA LYS A 716 -16.25 -6.35 11.86
C LYS A 716 -17.04 -6.47 13.16
N ALA A 717 -16.67 -7.42 14.04
CA ALA A 717 -17.35 -7.63 15.31
C ALA A 717 -17.18 -6.45 16.29
N HIS A 718 -16.08 -5.71 16.18
CA HIS A 718 -15.72 -4.65 17.12
C HIS A 718 -15.76 -3.23 16.53
N ALA A 719 -16.10 -3.09 15.25
CA ALA A 719 -16.29 -1.79 14.60
C ALA A 719 -17.70 -1.21 14.87
N VAL A 720 -17.76 0.05 15.26
CA VAL A 720 -19.00 0.78 15.56
C VAL A 720 -19.37 1.69 14.40
N VAL A 721 -20.58 1.55 13.85
CA VAL A 721 -21.09 2.43 12.79
C VAL A 721 -21.88 3.59 13.40
N VAL A 722 -21.44 4.82 13.13
CA VAL A 722 -22.02 6.06 13.69
C VAL A 722 -22.69 6.88 12.58
N GLY A 723 -23.96 7.23 12.79
CA GLY A 723 -24.74 8.03 11.84
C GLY A 723 -25.14 7.29 10.56
N GLY A 724 -25.46 8.07 9.52
CA GLY A 724 -25.75 7.58 8.17
C GLY A 724 -27.22 7.35 7.85
N SER A 725 -27.56 7.53 6.57
CA SER A 725 -28.88 7.24 6.01
C SER A 725 -29.17 5.73 5.99
N TRP A 726 -30.43 5.35 5.71
CA TRP A 726 -30.78 3.94 5.50
C TRP A 726 -29.90 3.30 4.42
N HIS A 727 -29.70 4.00 3.29
CA HIS A 727 -28.82 3.53 2.21
C HIS A 727 -27.38 3.31 2.69
N PHE A 728 -26.84 4.23 3.48
CA PHE A 728 -25.51 4.08 4.06
C PHE A 728 -25.40 2.82 4.94
N ARG A 729 -26.31 2.66 5.90
CA ARG A 729 -26.25 1.57 6.87
C ARG A 729 -26.54 0.20 6.24
N GLU A 730 -27.45 0.14 5.28
CA GLU A 730 -27.89 -1.13 4.68
C GLU A 730 -27.17 -1.53 3.39
N LYS A 731 -26.67 -0.58 2.62
CA LYS A 731 -25.99 -0.84 1.33
C LYS A 731 -24.51 -0.56 1.42
N VAL A 732 -24.14 0.69 1.73
CA VAL A 732 -22.73 1.13 1.76
C VAL A 732 -21.91 0.31 2.76
N MET A 733 -22.45 0.03 3.96
CA MET A 733 -21.75 -0.85 4.93
C MET A 733 -21.59 -2.28 4.46
N LYS A 734 -22.58 -2.85 3.74
CA LYS A 734 -22.44 -4.20 3.16
C LYS A 734 -21.34 -4.23 2.10
N TRP A 735 -21.26 -3.18 1.27
CA TRP A 735 -20.20 -3.02 0.30
C TRP A 735 -18.84 -2.83 0.97
N PHE A 736 -18.75 -1.96 1.98
CA PHE A 736 -17.53 -1.74 2.75
C PHE A 736 -16.94 -3.04 3.27
N TRP A 737 -17.73 -3.86 3.98
CA TRP A 737 -17.23 -5.13 4.50
C TRP A 737 -16.89 -6.15 3.41
N ALA A 738 -17.60 -6.13 2.28
CA ALA A 738 -17.25 -6.96 1.14
C ALA A 738 -15.92 -6.52 0.49
N VAL A 739 -15.67 -5.21 0.41
CA VAL A 739 -14.39 -4.65 -0.05
C VAL A 739 -13.26 -5.03 0.90
N VAL A 740 -13.42 -4.79 2.20
CA VAL A 740 -12.41 -5.15 3.23
C VAL A 740 -12.12 -6.65 3.21
N SER A 741 -13.14 -7.51 3.01
CA SER A 741 -12.93 -8.96 2.88
C SER A 741 -12.20 -9.37 1.61
N SER A 742 -12.15 -8.50 0.59
CA SER A 742 -11.42 -8.73 -0.66
C SER A 742 -9.98 -8.23 -0.64
N PHE A 743 -9.60 -7.45 0.38
CA PHE A 743 -8.26 -6.90 0.54
C PHE A 743 -7.24 -7.99 0.87
N THR A 744 -6.04 -7.82 0.33
CA THR A 744 -4.85 -8.54 0.76
C THR A 744 -4.47 -8.14 2.19
N GLN A 745 -3.66 -8.95 2.88
CA GLN A 745 -3.16 -8.57 4.22
C GLN A 745 -2.34 -7.27 4.20
N GLU A 746 -1.66 -6.95 3.10
CA GLU A 746 -0.98 -5.66 2.93
C GLU A 746 -1.98 -4.50 2.88
N GLU A 747 -3.06 -4.63 2.10
CA GLU A 747 -4.10 -3.60 2.01
C GLU A 747 -4.86 -3.46 3.35
N LEU A 748 -5.10 -4.56 4.07
CA LEU A 748 -5.68 -4.51 5.42
C LEU A 748 -4.74 -3.80 6.40
N ALA A 749 -3.44 -4.08 6.35
CA ALA A 749 -2.45 -3.41 7.18
C ALA A 749 -2.38 -1.90 6.88
N ARG A 750 -2.44 -1.50 5.60
CA ARG A 750 -2.52 -0.09 5.20
C ARG A 750 -3.81 0.57 5.65
N LEU A 751 -4.95 -0.12 5.57
CA LEU A 751 -6.22 0.39 6.11
C LEU A 751 -6.11 0.64 7.62
N LEU A 752 -5.48 -0.27 8.36
CA LEU A 752 -5.24 -0.11 9.78
C LEU A 752 -4.29 1.05 10.08
N GLN A 753 -3.21 1.21 9.30
CA GLN A 753 -2.31 2.37 9.39
C GLN A 753 -3.07 3.68 9.16
N PHE A 754 -3.86 3.74 8.09
CA PHE A 754 -4.65 4.92 7.71
C PHE A 754 -5.63 5.36 8.80
N THR A 755 -6.19 4.40 9.55
CA THR A 755 -7.28 4.66 10.50
C THR A 755 -6.85 4.66 11.96
N THR A 756 -5.72 4.04 12.31
CA THR A 756 -5.24 3.91 13.70
C THR A 756 -3.81 4.40 13.89
N GLY A 757 -3.10 4.74 12.81
CA GLY A 757 -1.72 5.17 12.86
C GLY A 757 -0.69 4.05 12.99
N SER A 758 -1.07 2.76 12.99
CA SER A 758 -0.14 1.60 13.01
C SER A 758 -0.65 0.43 12.17
N SER A 759 0.24 -0.37 11.60
CA SER A 759 -0.11 -1.62 10.91
C SER A 759 -0.39 -2.78 11.86
N GLN A 760 -0.14 -2.60 13.17
CA GLN A 760 -0.32 -3.63 14.18
C GLN A 760 -1.43 -3.25 15.17
N LEU A 761 -2.28 -4.23 15.45
CA LEU A 761 -3.24 -4.16 16.55
C LEU A 761 -2.54 -4.24 17.91
N PRO A 762 -3.16 -3.70 18.96
CA PRO A 762 -2.77 -4.03 20.33
C PRO A 762 -2.88 -5.54 20.59
N PRO A 763 -2.21 -6.08 21.63
CA PRO A 763 -2.18 -7.52 21.90
C PRO A 763 -3.54 -8.22 22.03
N GLY A 764 -4.59 -7.49 22.42
CA GLY A 764 -5.96 -8.04 22.54
C GLY A 764 -6.84 -7.86 21.28
N GLY A 765 -6.26 -7.51 20.14
CA GLY A 765 -7.00 -7.33 18.88
C GLY A 765 -7.91 -6.10 18.87
N PHE A 766 -8.90 -6.08 17.98
CA PHE A 766 -9.80 -4.93 17.80
C PHE A 766 -10.64 -4.61 19.05
N SER A 767 -10.98 -5.64 19.84
CA SER A 767 -11.72 -5.50 21.09
C SER A 767 -11.05 -4.57 22.11
N THR A 768 -9.73 -4.47 22.03
CA THR A 768 -8.93 -3.66 22.94
C THR A 768 -8.66 -2.25 22.44
N LEU A 769 -9.07 -1.88 21.21
CA LEU A 769 -8.95 -0.52 20.69
C LEU A 769 -9.71 0.50 21.55
N CYS A 770 -9.09 1.64 21.79
CA CYS A 770 -9.49 2.64 22.77
C CYS A 770 -9.12 4.02 22.22
N PRO A 771 -10.09 4.75 21.66
CA PRO A 771 -11.49 4.37 21.51
C PRO A 771 -11.69 3.20 20.52
N SER A 772 -12.81 2.48 20.64
CA SER A 772 -13.15 1.40 19.70
C SER A 772 -13.21 1.95 18.27
N PHE A 773 -12.89 1.10 17.29
CA PHE A 773 -12.89 1.49 15.89
C PHE A 773 -14.27 1.99 15.46
N GLN A 774 -14.31 3.14 14.77
CA GLN A 774 -15.56 3.77 14.35
C GLN A 774 -15.59 4.02 12.84
N ILE A 775 -16.72 3.70 12.22
CA ILE A 775 -17.03 4.09 10.84
C ILE A 775 -18.11 5.17 10.92
N ILE A 776 -17.72 6.41 10.65
CA ILE A 776 -18.60 7.58 10.69
C ILE A 776 -19.12 7.84 9.28
N ALA A 777 -20.44 7.98 9.15
CA ALA A 777 -21.03 8.46 7.90
C ALA A 777 -20.65 9.93 7.67
N ALA A 778 -19.78 10.19 6.71
CA ALA A 778 -19.40 11.55 6.33
C ALA A 778 -20.59 12.24 5.63
N PRO A 779 -20.82 13.56 5.86
CA PRO A 779 -21.88 14.32 5.20
C PRO A 779 -21.50 14.71 3.76
N THR A 780 -20.88 13.79 3.03
CA THR A 780 -20.39 13.97 1.66
C THR A 780 -20.76 12.74 0.81
N HIS A 781 -20.74 12.92 -0.52
CA HIS A 781 -21.08 11.89 -1.51
C HIS A 781 -19.95 11.76 -2.53
N SER A 782 -19.58 10.53 -2.89
CA SER A 782 -18.56 10.23 -3.92
C SER A 782 -17.18 10.88 -3.73
N THR A 783 -16.84 11.27 -2.49
CA THR A 783 -15.52 11.83 -2.12
C THR A 783 -14.58 10.75 -1.60
N LEU A 784 -13.30 11.08 -1.41
CA LEU A 784 -12.34 10.18 -0.76
C LEU A 784 -12.71 9.97 0.73
N PRO A 785 -12.61 8.74 1.25
CA PRO A 785 -12.67 8.50 2.69
C PRO A 785 -11.56 9.28 3.40
N THR A 786 -11.91 9.84 4.56
CA THR A 786 -10.94 10.49 5.45
C THR A 786 -10.85 9.70 6.76
N ALA A 787 -9.80 9.95 7.54
CA ALA A 787 -9.59 9.24 8.80
C ALA A 787 -9.09 10.20 9.88
N HIS A 788 -9.43 9.85 11.12
CA HIS A 788 -8.89 10.48 12.31
C HIS A 788 -8.29 9.38 13.17
N THR A 789 -6.98 9.19 13.03
CA THR A 789 -6.22 8.16 13.76
C THR A 789 -6.35 8.33 15.28
N CYS A 790 -6.44 9.59 15.71
CA CYS A 790 -6.76 10.03 17.07
C CYS A 790 -8.02 9.42 17.72
N PHE A 791 -8.92 8.86 16.91
CA PHE A 791 -10.18 8.29 17.38
C PHE A 791 -10.45 6.90 16.79
N ASN A 792 -9.46 6.30 16.13
CA ASN A 792 -9.64 5.07 15.36
C ASN A 792 -10.84 5.18 14.41
N GLN A 793 -10.98 6.32 13.75
CA GLN A 793 -12.17 6.71 12.99
C GLN A 793 -11.91 6.72 11.48
N LEU A 794 -12.79 6.06 10.74
CA LEU A 794 -12.93 6.18 9.29
C LEU A 794 -14.19 6.98 8.98
N CYS A 795 -14.03 8.16 8.39
CA CYS A 795 -15.12 8.97 7.86
C CYS A 795 -15.40 8.50 6.43
N LEU A 796 -16.48 7.73 6.26
CA LEU A 796 -16.86 7.13 5.00
C LEU A 796 -18.02 7.92 4.35
N PRO A 797 -17.82 8.48 3.15
CA PRO A 797 -18.89 9.07 2.35
C PRO A 797 -19.96 8.06 1.95
N THR A 798 -21.10 8.58 1.47
CA THR A 798 -22.07 7.74 0.76
C THR A 798 -21.60 7.51 -0.67
N TYR A 799 -21.79 6.28 -1.17
CA TYR A 799 -21.47 5.88 -2.53
C TYR A 799 -22.69 5.23 -3.18
N ASP A 800 -22.70 5.19 -4.51
CA ASP A 800 -23.82 4.65 -5.29
C ASP A 800 -23.57 3.21 -5.76
N SER A 801 -22.33 2.74 -5.68
CA SER A 801 -21.95 1.37 -6.08
C SER A 801 -20.82 0.78 -5.22
N TYR A 802 -20.70 -0.56 -5.29
CA TYR A 802 -19.60 -1.29 -4.67
C TYR A 802 -18.26 -0.91 -5.31
N GLU A 803 -18.23 -0.77 -6.63
CA GLU A 803 -17.05 -0.49 -7.44
C GLU A 803 -16.47 0.87 -7.10
N GLU A 804 -17.34 1.87 -6.94
CA GLU A 804 -16.96 3.22 -6.52
C GLU A 804 -16.36 3.21 -5.11
N LEU A 805 -17.02 2.59 -4.13
CA LEU A 805 -16.49 2.46 -2.78
C LEU A 805 -15.13 1.75 -2.79
N HIS A 806 -15.02 0.64 -3.52
CA HIS A 806 -13.78 -0.12 -3.64
C HIS A 806 -12.65 0.76 -4.19
N LYS A 807 -12.92 1.51 -5.28
CA LYS A 807 -11.95 2.41 -5.90
C LYS A 807 -11.52 3.50 -4.91
N MET A 808 -12.47 4.20 -4.28
CA MET A 808 -12.17 5.33 -3.40
C MET A 808 -11.47 4.90 -2.10
N LEU A 809 -11.88 3.77 -1.50
CA LEU A 809 -11.22 3.25 -0.31
C LEU A 809 -9.79 2.78 -0.61
N LYS A 810 -9.59 2.10 -1.75
CA LYS A 810 -8.26 1.65 -2.17
C LYS A 810 -7.34 2.84 -2.44
N LEU A 811 -7.85 3.88 -3.08
CA LEU A 811 -7.13 5.13 -3.34
C LEU A 811 -6.73 5.83 -2.03
N ALA A 812 -7.66 5.94 -1.09
CA ALA A 812 -7.39 6.56 0.22
C ALA A 812 -6.29 5.84 1.01
N ILE A 813 -6.27 4.50 1.02
CA ILE A 813 -5.23 3.76 1.76
C ILE A 813 -3.89 3.65 1.01
N SER A 814 -3.86 3.93 -0.30
CA SER A 814 -2.61 3.97 -1.08
C SER A 814 -1.97 5.35 -1.09
N GLU A 815 -2.77 6.42 -1.17
CA GLU A 815 -2.29 7.80 -1.34
C GLU A 815 -2.46 8.64 -0.07
N GLY A 816 -3.46 8.35 0.77
CA GLY A 816 -3.75 9.11 1.99
C GLY A 816 -2.71 8.94 3.12
N SER A 817 -1.73 8.07 2.93
CA SER A 817 -0.62 7.87 3.87
C SER A 817 0.44 8.98 3.83
N GLU A 818 0.42 9.84 2.79
CA GLU A 818 1.30 11.01 2.64
C GLU A 818 0.73 12.30 3.29
N GLY A 819 -0.40 12.19 4.01
CA GLY A 819 -1.05 13.27 4.74
C GLY A 819 -2.02 14.10 3.90
N PHE A 820 -3.01 14.72 4.56
CA PHE A 820 -4.18 15.41 3.99
C PHE A 820 -3.90 16.73 3.23
N GLY A 821 -2.86 16.78 2.39
CA GLY A 821 -2.48 17.98 1.62
C GLY A 821 -2.43 17.79 0.11
N MET A 822 -2.99 16.71 -0.44
CA MET A 822 -3.00 16.44 -1.88
C MET A 822 -4.43 16.38 -2.42
N LEU A 823 -5.07 17.54 -2.52
CA LEU A 823 -6.04 17.88 -3.57
C LEU A 823 -5.92 19.39 -3.85
#